data_AF-A0A482XDV4-F1
#
_entry.id   AF-A0A482XDV4-F1
#
_cell.length_a   1.000
_cell.length_b   1.000
_cell.length_c   1.000
_cell.angle_alpha   90.00
_cell.angle_beta   90.00
_cell.angle_gamma   90.00
#
_symmetry.space_group_name_H-M   'P 1'
#
loop_
_entity.id
_entity.type
_entity.pdbx_description
1 polymer ?
#
loop_
_entity_poly.entity_id
_entity_poly.type
_entity_poly.pdbx_seq_one_letter_code
_entity_poly.pdbx_strand_id
1 'polypeptide(L)'
;MLLLQKTVSSLTTLLILLSCWCLLVSGGSGSGAGKKKKSKAVTTEIDAKWHNTPLVLEVAEYLAEEGSHLLWQFVDAVTDMQPPLSQLGSDKSAYDAVLRLTEGNILSTGQTSVLKLSLALRAHSPRVHMYSQMAAERRVPCANGVDLAGTLHCSAERLDASIDDVLAKDPKTVTRIETFRLDHNYPGADNRSVVAILYGELGTPGFAEFHKILKRRAAKGDIDYVLRHHVKDRSNRRVRLSGYGVELHMKSTEYKAEDDTKVSDKEKSGEGQAEDDEEEIEGFNFSKLKQMYPDKTEELDKLRQELLETSDELAPLKVWQFQELSLQAAQRIVSAPVEEAIKILTHISQNFPMQAKSLVKTRVNPEMKREIKLNQDKFANMLNIQPADTALFINSMFFEAENIDMMTILDTIRQELNIMEGLYKIGISDKSTLSKLLALDFSTATGREYAIDIRDSAIQWANDIEADKKYKRWPASLLELLRPTFPGMLRSIRRNIYNLVIIGDPSQRAVWPLIKMAESFHLHSSPLRIGLVFAVNSTGNGLNNAGVAMLNAFNYVTETKDPFEALSFITDVYASIKEADRDVLPGDVFKLLRSRFPSSDPDEVLGPDTDYDTGRQLAADFVRKSGFRTFPQAVGPTALNVSFRKTGVAVFVKNILSSNQASNTLSITPMDFI
;
A
#
# COMPACT_ATOMS: atom_id res chain seq x y z
N MET A 1 -71.50 76.62 10.13
CA MET A 1 -71.39 75.36 10.91
C MET A 1 -71.75 74.11 10.10
N LEU A 2 -72.77 74.12 9.24
CA LEU A 2 -73.09 72.98 8.34
C LEU A 2 -72.11 72.74 7.16
N LEU A 3 -71.33 73.75 6.76
CA LEU A 3 -70.27 73.62 5.73
C LEU A 3 -68.97 72.99 6.26
N LEU A 4 -68.71 73.08 7.57
CA LEU A 4 -67.56 72.44 8.22
C LEU A 4 -67.81 70.94 8.49
N GLN A 5 -69.06 70.54 8.67
CA GLN A 5 -69.42 69.13 8.89
C GLN A 5 -69.36 68.29 7.61
N LYS A 6 -69.65 68.90 6.43
CA LYS A 6 -69.51 68.24 5.12
C LYS A 6 -68.05 68.09 4.69
N THR A 7 -67.18 69.04 5.04
CA THR A 7 -65.74 68.95 4.72
C THR A 7 -65.01 67.93 5.59
N VAL A 8 -65.39 67.78 6.86
CA VAL A 8 -64.84 66.74 7.75
C VAL A 8 -65.29 65.33 7.34
N SER A 9 -66.56 65.15 6.91
CA SER A 9 -67.05 63.87 6.37
C SER A 9 -66.39 63.49 5.03
N SER A 10 -66.11 64.48 4.19
CA SER A 10 -65.37 64.26 2.93
C SER A 10 -63.88 63.96 3.17
N LEU A 11 -63.26 64.52 4.21
CA LEU A 11 -61.87 64.22 4.56
C LEU A 11 -61.70 62.84 5.20
N THR A 12 -62.65 62.41 6.04
CA THR A 12 -62.59 61.08 6.66
C THR A 12 -62.84 59.97 5.65
N THR A 13 -63.73 60.18 4.68
CA THR A 13 -63.92 59.25 3.55
C THR A 13 -62.70 59.19 2.63
N LEU A 14 -62.02 60.31 2.38
CA LEU A 14 -60.76 60.34 1.63
C LEU A 14 -59.61 59.64 2.37
N LEU A 15 -59.51 59.82 3.70
CA LEU A 15 -58.51 59.14 4.54
C LEU A 15 -58.76 57.63 4.67
N ILE A 16 -60.02 57.19 4.71
CA ILE A 16 -60.40 55.76 4.67
C ILE A 16 -60.13 55.17 3.29
N LEU A 17 -60.37 55.93 2.21
CA LEU A 17 -60.01 55.50 0.85
C LEU A 17 -58.48 55.43 0.65
N LEU A 18 -57.70 56.38 1.19
CA LEU A 18 -56.25 56.33 1.16
C LEU A 18 -55.66 55.20 2.03
N SER A 19 -56.28 54.88 3.17
CA SER A 19 -55.84 53.73 3.99
C SER A 19 -56.23 52.40 3.36
N CYS A 20 -57.42 52.28 2.74
CA CYS A 20 -57.78 51.13 1.91
C CYS A 20 -56.89 51.00 0.67
N TRP A 21 -56.44 52.11 0.06
CA TRP A 21 -55.51 52.06 -1.07
C TRP A 21 -54.09 51.71 -0.64
N CYS A 22 -53.62 52.14 0.54
CA CYS A 22 -52.36 51.68 1.11
C CYS A 22 -52.40 50.20 1.53
N LEU A 23 -53.54 49.69 1.98
CA LEU A 23 -53.77 48.26 2.27
C LEU A 23 -53.94 47.40 0.99
N LEU A 24 -54.43 47.99 -0.11
CA LEU A 24 -54.51 47.32 -1.42
C LEU A 24 -53.19 47.38 -2.20
N VAL A 25 -52.34 48.39 -1.98
CA VAL A 25 -50.98 48.49 -2.56
C VAL A 25 -49.95 47.67 -1.78
N SER A 26 -50.23 47.29 -0.52
CA SER A 26 -49.46 46.29 0.24
C SER A 26 -49.97 44.85 0.06
N GLY A 27 -51.08 44.65 -0.64
CA GLY A 27 -51.63 43.33 -1.03
C GLY A 27 -51.30 42.90 -2.47
N GLY A 28 -50.50 43.70 -3.20
CA GLY A 28 -50.13 43.49 -4.59
C GLY A 28 -48.75 42.85 -4.82
N SER A 29 -48.17 42.17 -3.83
CA SER A 29 -47.10 41.19 -4.09
C SER A 29 -47.75 39.90 -4.57
N GLY A 30 -48.35 39.97 -5.77
CA GLY A 30 -48.56 38.80 -6.59
C GLY A 30 -47.18 38.21 -6.83
N SER A 31 -46.88 37.14 -6.09
CA SER A 31 -45.74 36.27 -6.27
C SER A 31 -45.71 35.80 -7.72
N GLY A 32 -45.16 36.63 -8.60
CA GLY A 32 -44.27 36.19 -9.65
C GLY A 32 -43.08 35.56 -8.96
N ALA A 33 -43.31 34.38 -8.37
CA ALA A 33 -42.27 33.40 -8.21
C ALA A 33 -41.84 33.12 -9.64
N GLY A 34 -40.89 33.92 -10.14
CA GLY A 34 -39.96 33.46 -11.13
C GLY A 34 -39.57 32.09 -10.63
N LYS A 35 -40.02 31.05 -11.35
CA LYS A 35 -39.64 29.68 -11.05
C LYS A 35 -38.12 29.73 -11.07
N LYS A 36 -37.47 29.85 -9.90
CA LYS A 36 -36.07 29.50 -9.75
C LYS A 36 -36.05 28.08 -10.29
N LYS A 37 -35.50 27.91 -11.50
CA LYS A 37 -35.32 26.59 -12.10
C LYS A 37 -34.64 25.78 -10.99
N LYS A 38 -35.37 24.84 -10.37
CA LYS A 38 -34.74 23.94 -9.41
C LYS A 38 -33.71 23.20 -10.22
N SER A 39 -32.44 23.44 -9.93
CA SER A 39 -31.32 22.72 -10.54
C SER A 39 -31.60 21.23 -10.36
N LYS A 40 -31.58 20.47 -11.47
CA LYS A 40 -31.76 19.03 -11.40
C LYS A 40 -30.48 18.46 -10.79
N ALA A 41 -30.54 18.06 -9.52
CA ALA A 41 -29.41 17.44 -8.83
C ALA A 41 -29.46 15.91 -9.03
N VAL A 42 -28.30 15.32 -9.26
CA VAL A 42 -28.11 13.86 -9.22
C VAL A 42 -27.47 13.53 -7.88
N THR A 43 -28.13 12.68 -7.08
CA THR A 43 -27.63 12.24 -5.78
C THR A 43 -27.28 10.76 -5.84
N THR A 44 -26.09 10.41 -5.35
CA THR A 44 -25.59 9.04 -5.29
C THR A 44 -25.15 8.71 -3.85
N GLU A 45 -25.48 7.52 -3.39
CA GLU A 45 -25.16 7.04 -2.05
C GLU A 45 -24.63 5.60 -2.14
N ILE A 46 -23.58 5.28 -1.39
CA ILE A 46 -23.03 3.92 -1.30
C ILE A 46 -23.20 3.41 0.12
N ASP A 47 -23.94 2.31 0.24
CA ASP A 47 -24.14 1.61 1.50
C ASP A 47 -23.39 0.27 1.51
N ALA A 48 -22.77 -0.04 2.64
CA ALA A 48 -22.12 -1.31 2.88
C ALA A 48 -23.12 -2.47 2.99
N LYS A 49 -22.63 -3.71 2.88
CA LYS A 49 -23.46 -4.91 3.07
C LYS A 49 -23.82 -5.18 4.55
N TRP A 50 -23.08 -4.59 5.48
CA TRP A 50 -23.28 -4.78 6.92
C TRP A 50 -24.08 -3.65 7.58
N HIS A 51 -24.64 -3.99 8.75
CA HIS A 51 -25.40 -3.08 9.59
C HIS A 51 -24.52 -2.04 10.28
N ASN A 52 -25.13 -0.92 10.67
CA ASN A 52 -24.46 0.18 11.35
C ASN A 52 -23.69 -0.30 12.58
N THR A 53 -22.43 0.13 12.66
CA THR A 53 -21.55 -0.12 13.81
C THR A 53 -21.53 1.10 14.72
N PRO A 54 -21.62 0.94 16.05
CA PRO A 54 -21.50 2.06 16.99
C PRO A 54 -20.12 2.75 16.89
N LEU A 55 -20.13 4.08 16.86
CA LEU A 55 -18.89 4.88 16.73
C LEU A 55 -17.92 4.64 17.90
N VAL A 56 -18.43 4.37 19.10
CA VAL A 56 -17.59 4.06 20.28
C VAL A 56 -16.69 2.84 20.04
N LEU A 57 -17.22 1.81 19.35
CA LEU A 57 -16.46 0.61 19.02
C LEU A 57 -15.45 0.87 17.91
N GLU A 58 -15.80 1.73 16.94
CA GLU A 58 -14.84 2.16 15.91
C GLU A 58 -13.68 2.97 16.51
N VAL A 59 -13.92 3.78 17.54
CA VAL A 59 -12.85 4.46 18.29
C VAL A 59 -11.98 3.46 19.06
N ALA A 60 -12.59 2.45 19.70
CA ALA A 60 -11.82 1.40 20.39
C ALA A 60 -10.88 0.69 19.40
N GLU A 61 -11.38 0.31 18.22
CA GLU A 61 -10.58 -0.33 17.17
C GLU A 61 -9.48 0.57 16.60
N TYR A 62 -9.73 1.88 16.46
CA TYR A 62 -8.69 2.85 16.09
C TYR A 62 -7.56 2.85 17.13
N LEU A 63 -7.92 2.97 18.42
CA LEU A 63 -6.95 3.01 19.51
C LEU A 63 -6.19 1.69 19.68
N ALA A 64 -6.83 0.56 19.40
CA ALA A 64 -6.19 -0.75 19.42
C ALA A 64 -5.04 -0.86 18.39
N GLU A 65 -5.22 -0.23 17.23
CA GLU A 65 -4.21 -0.20 16.18
C GLU A 65 -3.06 0.75 16.50
N GLU A 66 -3.34 1.86 17.18
CA GLU A 66 -2.29 2.76 17.70
C GLU A 66 -1.48 2.09 18.82
N GLY A 67 -2.14 1.32 19.67
CA GLY A 67 -1.48 0.46 20.64
C GLY A 67 -2.44 -0.18 21.64
N SER A 68 -2.19 -1.45 21.97
CA SER A 68 -3.00 -2.22 22.94
C SER A 68 -3.21 -1.49 24.28
N HIS A 69 -2.18 -0.81 24.80
CA HIS A 69 -2.32 -0.04 26.05
C HIS A 69 -3.33 1.11 25.95
N LEU A 70 -3.44 1.79 24.80
CA LEU A 70 -4.38 2.90 24.57
C LEU A 70 -5.82 2.40 24.53
N LEU A 71 -6.04 1.24 23.89
CA LEU A 71 -7.33 0.57 23.90
C LEU A 71 -7.77 0.29 25.34
N TRP A 72 -6.93 -0.34 26.16
CA TRP A 72 -7.32 -0.70 27.52
C TRP A 72 -7.52 0.50 28.44
N GLN A 73 -6.72 1.56 28.29
CA GLN A 73 -6.97 2.84 28.96
C GLN A 73 -8.32 3.45 28.56
N PHE A 74 -8.68 3.35 27.28
CA PHE A 74 -9.97 3.82 26.79
C PHE A 74 -11.14 2.97 27.32
N VAL A 75 -11.00 1.65 27.32
CA VAL A 75 -12.00 0.72 27.88
C VAL A 75 -12.25 1.02 29.36
N ASP A 76 -11.19 1.27 30.13
CA ASP A 76 -11.27 1.68 31.53
C ASP A 76 -12.01 3.03 31.69
N ALA A 77 -11.59 4.05 30.94
CA ALA A 77 -12.18 5.39 30.99
C ALA A 77 -13.66 5.40 30.63
N VAL A 78 -14.05 4.59 29.63
CA VAL A 78 -15.45 4.42 29.23
C VAL A 78 -16.25 3.66 30.29
N THR A 79 -15.64 2.67 30.94
CA THR A 79 -16.27 1.86 31.98
C THR A 79 -16.56 2.67 33.25
N ASP A 80 -15.71 3.64 33.57
CA ASP A 80 -15.85 4.49 34.75
C ASP A 80 -16.69 5.76 34.51
N MET A 81 -17.15 5.98 33.27
CA MET A 81 -17.94 7.15 32.89
C MET A 81 -19.34 7.15 33.54
N GLN A 82 -19.75 8.31 34.08
CA GLN A 82 -21.10 8.55 34.60
C GLN A 82 -21.71 9.83 33.99
N PRO A 83 -22.91 9.78 33.38
CA PRO A 83 -23.73 8.59 33.12
C PRO A 83 -23.10 7.64 32.07
N PRO A 84 -23.45 6.34 32.07
CA PRO A 84 -23.02 5.39 31.04
C PRO A 84 -23.40 5.86 29.63
N LEU A 85 -22.56 5.56 28.63
CA LEU A 85 -22.80 5.94 27.23
C LEU A 85 -24.15 5.45 26.71
N SER A 86 -24.61 4.27 27.16
CA SER A 86 -25.91 3.72 26.76
C SER A 86 -27.10 4.57 27.19
N GLN A 87 -26.92 5.52 28.13
CA GLN A 87 -27.96 6.44 28.58
C GLN A 87 -27.95 7.78 27.81
N LEU A 88 -26.96 8.00 26.94
CA LEU A 88 -26.91 9.19 26.08
C LEU A 88 -27.84 8.97 24.88
N GLY A 89 -28.92 9.76 24.80
CA GLY A 89 -30.00 9.54 23.84
C GLY A 89 -29.68 9.83 22.36
N SER A 90 -28.45 10.25 22.00
CA SER A 90 -28.08 10.49 20.60
C SER A 90 -26.65 10.04 20.27
N ASP A 91 -26.46 9.56 19.04
CA ASP A 91 -25.14 9.17 18.51
C ASP A 91 -24.15 10.34 18.55
N LYS A 92 -24.62 11.58 18.33
CA LYS A 92 -23.78 12.78 18.40
C LYS A 92 -23.29 13.03 19.83
N SER A 93 -24.16 12.92 20.83
CA SER A 93 -23.75 13.08 22.23
C SER A 93 -22.76 11.99 22.67
N ALA A 94 -22.94 10.75 22.19
CA ALA A 94 -21.99 9.67 22.46
C ALA A 94 -20.63 9.94 21.80
N TYR A 95 -20.62 10.40 20.55
CA TYR A 95 -19.42 10.82 19.83
C TYR A 95 -18.68 11.97 20.54
N ASP A 96 -19.39 13.05 20.90
CA ASP A 96 -18.81 14.21 21.58
C ASP A 96 -18.25 13.81 22.96
N ALA A 97 -18.94 12.92 23.69
CA ALA A 97 -18.46 12.41 24.96
C ALA A 97 -17.17 11.57 24.81
N VAL A 98 -17.14 10.66 23.85
CA VAL A 98 -15.96 9.83 23.57
C VAL A 98 -14.78 10.68 23.12
N LEU A 99 -14.98 11.66 22.26
CA LEU A 99 -13.91 12.57 21.85
C LEU A 99 -13.34 13.37 23.02
N ARG A 100 -14.18 13.85 23.94
CA ARG A 100 -13.71 14.55 25.15
C ARG A 100 -12.91 13.64 26.09
N LEU A 101 -13.21 12.35 26.12
CA LEU A 101 -12.45 11.37 26.91
C LEU A 101 -11.09 11.07 26.28
N THR A 102 -11.01 11.02 24.95
CA THR A 102 -9.77 10.68 24.24
C THR A 102 -8.83 11.88 24.09
N GLU A 103 -9.37 13.07 23.84
CA GLU A 103 -8.60 14.30 23.62
C GLU A 103 -7.84 14.72 24.89
N GLY A 104 -6.52 14.82 24.79
CA GLY A 104 -5.63 15.28 25.86
C GLY A 104 -5.24 14.22 26.90
N ASN A 105 -6.10 13.24 27.17
CA ASN A 105 -5.81 12.15 28.11
C ASN A 105 -5.13 10.95 27.45
N ILE A 106 -5.60 10.57 26.26
CA ILE A 106 -5.15 9.36 25.55
C ILE A 106 -4.41 9.75 24.27
N LEU A 107 -4.99 10.66 23.49
CA LEU A 107 -4.46 11.12 22.21
C LEU A 107 -4.11 12.61 22.25
N SER A 108 -3.12 13.01 21.44
CA SER A 108 -2.83 14.42 21.19
C SER A 108 -3.92 15.08 20.34
N THR A 109 -3.96 16.41 20.31
CA THR A 109 -4.88 17.18 19.43
C THR A 109 -4.71 16.83 17.94
N GLY A 110 -3.49 16.53 17.50
CA GLY A 110 -3.21 16.07 16.14
C GLY A 110 -3.82 14.70 15.87
N GLN A 111 -3.59 13.75 16.77
CA GLN A 111 -4.13 12.39 16.66
C GLN A 111 -5.66 12.37 16.75
N THR A 112 -6.26 13.20 17.59
CA THR A 112 -7.72 13.37 17.65
C THR A 112 -8.28 13.87 16.32
N SER A 113 -7.54 14.70 15.59
CA SER A 113 -7.99 15.20 14.27
C SER A 113 -7.96 14.09 13.21
N VAL A 114 -6.94 13.23 13.24
CA VAL A 114 -6.85 12.03 12.39
C VAL A 114 -7.92 11.01 12.77
N LEU A 115 -8.20 10.83 14.06
CA LEU A 115 -9.31 10.00 14.54
C LEU A 115 -10.67 10.47 13.99
N LYS A 116 -10.94 11.79 14.01
CA LYS A 116 -12.17 12.35 13.42
C LYS A 116 -12.30 12.02 11.93
N LEU A 117 -11.19 12.09 11.19
CA LEU A 117 -11.17 11.69 9.78
C LEU A 117 -11.43 10.18 9.60
N SER A 118 -10.79 9.33 10.40
CA SER A 118 -11.00 7.87 10.39
C SER A 118 -12.47 7.50 10.65
N LEU A 119 -13.10 8.16 11.62
CA LEU A 119 -14.52 7.97 11.95
C LEU A 119 -15.45 8.47 10.83
N ALA A 120 -15.11 9.59 10.18
CA ALA A 120 -15.85 10.08 9.02
C ALA A 120 -15.77 9.12 7.82
N LEU A 121 -14.64 8.42 7.69
CA LEU A 121 -14.39 7.40 6.67
C LEU A 121 -14.97 6.02 7.02
N ARG A 122 -15.42 5.82 8.27
CA ARG A 122 -15.86 4.51 8.80
C ARG A 122 -14.80 3.43 8.62
N ALA A 123 -13.52 3.81 8.72
CA ALA A 123 -12.37 2.95 8.43
C ALA A 123 -12.36 1.64 9.24
N HIS A 124 -12.79 1.70 10.51
CA HIS A 124 -12.79 0.55 11.41
C HIS A 124 -14.13 -0.20 11.49
N SER A 125 -15.16 0.26 10.78
CA SER A 125 -16.46 -0.43 10.71
C SER A 125 -16.35 -1.90 10.27
N PRO A 126 -15.51 -2.26 9.27
CA PRO A 126 -15.32 -3.67 8.88
C PRO A 126 -14.76 -4.54 10.02
N ARG A 127 -13.84 -4.03 10.84
CA ARG A 127 -13.28 -4.76 11.99
C ARG A 127 -14.33 -5.01 13.07
N VAL A 128 -15.14 -4.01 13.39
CA VAL A 128 -16.27 -4.17 14.32
C VAL A 128 -17.28 -5.19 13.77
N HIS A 129 -17.53 -5.19 12.46
CA HIS A 129 -18.38 -6.17 11.82
C HIS A 129 -17.82 -7.60 11.90
N MET A 130 -16.52 -7.78 11.69
CA MET A 130 -15.82 -9.07 11.84
C MET A 130 -16.08 -9.68 13.22
N TYR A 131 -15.86 -8.94 14.31
CA TYR A 131 -16.12 -9.45 15.67
C TYR A 131 -17.57 -9.84 15.89
N SER A 132 -18.48 -9.08 15.28
CA SER A 132 -19.90 -9.39 15.37
C SER A 132 -20.26 -10.66 14.61
N GLN A 133 -19.60 -10.93 13.48
CA GLN A 133 -19.76 -12.19 12.75
C GLN A 133 -19.23 -13.36 13.57
N MET A 134 -18.07 -13.21 14.21
CA MET A 134 -17.52 -14.23 15.12
C MET A 134 -18.48 -14.54 16.28
N ALA A 135 -19.08 -13.51 16.87
CA ALA A 135 -20.09 -13.68 17.93
C ALA A 135 -21.35 -14.40 17.42
N ALA A 136 -21.77 -14.14 16.18
CA ALA A 136 -22.91 -14.80 15.55
C ALA A 136 -22.63 -16.29 15.25
N GLU A 137 -21.43 -16.60 14.75
CA GLU A 137 -20.98 -17.99 14.52
C GLU A 137 -20.88 -18.77 15.83
N ARG A 138 -20.40 -18.12 16.90
CA ARG A 138 -20.36 -18.69 18.25
C ARG A 138 -21.74 -18.82 18.91
N ARG A 139 -22.76 -18.13 18.36
CA ARG A 139 -24.15 -18.06 18.84
C ARG A 139 -24.28 -17.55 20.28
N VAL A 140 -23.65 -16.41 20.59
CA VAL A 140 -23.76 -15.78 21.92
C VAL A 140 -25.22 -15.34 22.18
N PRO A 141 -25.91 -15.86 23.22
CA PRO A 141 -27.35 -15.61 23.42
C PRO A 141 -27.67 -14.33 24.21
N CYS A 142 -26.69 -13.81 24.94
CA CYS A 142 -26.79 -12.67 25.85
C CYS A 142 -26.13 -11.41 25.29
N ALA A 143 -26.50 -10.23 25.82
CA ALA A 143 -25.91 -8.95 25.40
C ALA A 143 -24.43 -8.84 25.80
N ASN A 144 -24.08 -9.39 26.97
CA ASN A 144 -22.71 -9.57 27.42
C ASN A 144 -22.53 -11.03 27.84
N GLY A 145 -21.49 -11.70 27.34
CA GLY A 145 -21.21 -13.10 27.64
C GLY A 145 -19.72 -13.40 27.59
N VAL A 146 -19.26 -14.31 28.44
CA VAL A 146 -17.86 -14.73 28.51
C VAL A 146 -17.74 -16.18 28.04
N ASP A 147 -16.89 -16.44 27.05
CA ASP A 147 -16.51 -17.80 26.66
C ASP A 147 -15.28 -18.22 27.47
N LEU A 148 -15.47 -19.19 28.35
CA LEU A 148 -14.44 -19.74 29.23
C LEU A 148 -14.31 -21.23 28.93
N ALA A 149 -13.15 -21.66 28.44
CA ALA A 149 -12.89 -23.08 28.13
C ALA A 149 -13.93 -23.78 27.21
N GLY A 150 -14.66 -23.00 26.39
CA GLY A 150 -15.73 -23.49 25.51
C GLY A 150 -17.15 -23.41 26.08
N THR A 151 -17.32 -22.98 27.33
CA THR A 151 -18.64 -22.73 27.94
C THR A 151 -18.96 -21.23 27.97
N LEU A 152 -20.14 -20.85 27.47
CA LEU A 152 -20.62 -19.47 27.47
C LEU A 152 -21.33 -19.15 28.79
N HIS A 153 -20.84 -18.12 29.49
CA HIS A 153 -21.40 -17.60 30.74
C HIS A 153 -22.04 -16.24 30.51
N CYS A 154 -23.34 -16.12 30.77
CA CYS A 154 -24.11 -14.88 30.59
C CYS A 154 -24.39 -14.11 31.89
N SER A 155 -23.93 -14.62 33.04
CA SER A 155 -24.18 -14.01 34.36
C SER A 155 -22.86 -13.64 35.03
N ALA A 156 -22.69 -12.36 35.40
CA ALA A 156 -21.48 -11.86 36.04
C ALA A 156 -21.25 -12.49 37.43
N GLU A 157 -22.32 -12.69 38.21
CA GLU A 157 -22.25 -13.26 39.57
C GLU A 157 -21.64 -14.66 39.63
N ARG A 158 -21.90 -15.49 38.61
CA ARG A 158 -21.40 -16.88 38.54
C ARG A 158 -20.04 -16.99 37.87
N LEU A 159 -19.52 -15.91 37.31
CA LEU A 159 -18.29 -15.93 36.53
C LEU A 159 -17.06 -16.21 37.41
N ASP A 160 -16.98 -15.60 38.60
CA ASP A 160 -15.86 -15.83 39.51
C ASP A 160 -15.76 -17.31 39.92
N ALA A 161 -16.88 -17.93 40.30
CA ALA A 161 -16.92 -19.35 40.65
C ALA A 161 -16.57 -20.25 39.45
N SER A 162 -17.04 -19.90 38.25
CA SER A 162 -16.75 -20.67 37.04
C SER A 162 -15.26 -20.61 36.65
N ILE A 163 -14.59 -19.49 36.91
CA ILE A 163 -13.14 -19.35 36.72
C ILE A 163 -12.39 -20.25 37.69
N ASP A 164 -12.77 -20.25 38.97
CA ASP A 164 -12.15 -21.12 39.98
C ASP A 164 -12.32 -22.61 39.64
N ASP A 165 -13.50 -23.02 39.16
CA ASP A 165 -13.78 -24.39 38.71
C ASP A 165 -12.92 -24.82 37.51
N VAL A 166 -12.60 -23.90 36.59
CA VAL A 166 -11.77 -24.19 35.42
C VAL A 166 -10.28 -24.22 35.78
N LEU A 167 -9.84 -23.37 36.70
CA LEU A 167 -8.47 -23.37 37.20
C LEU A 167 -8.15 -24.63 38.04
N ALA A 168 -9.14 -25.20 38.71
CA ALA A 168 -9.01 -26.44 39.45
C ALA A 168 -8.84 -27.69 38.55
N LYS A 169 -9.13 -27.58 37.24
CA LYS A 169 -9.01 -28.69 36.28
C LYS A 169 -7.62 -28.75 35.65
N ASP A 170 -7.19 -29.96 35.27
CA ASP A 170 -5.90 -30.16 34.62
C ASP A 170 -5.81 -29.39 33.29
N PRO A 171 -4.69 -28.68 33.00
CA PRO A 171 -4.53 -27.86 31.80
C PRO A 171 -4.71 -28.63 30.48
N LYS A 172 -4.50 -29.95 30.50
CA LYS A 172 -4.66 -30.84 29.34
C LYS A 172 -6.12 -31.19 29.03
N THR A 173 -7.02 -31.00 29.99
CA THR A 173 -8.46 -31.29 29.85
C THR A 173 -9.28 -30.05 29.47
N VAL A 174 -8.67 -28.86 29.60
CA VAL A 174 -9.30 -27.58 29.29
C VAL A 174 -9.21 -27.33 27.78
N THR A 175 -10.35 -27.13 27.13
CA THR A 175 -10.41 -26.74 25.72
C THR A 175 -9.78 -25.36 25.56
N ARG A 176 -8.65 -25.27 24.86
CA ARG A 176 -8.04 -23.97 24.54
C ARG A 176 -8.86 -23.31 23.44
N ILE A 177 -9.41 -22.14 23.73
CA ILE A 177 -10.14 -21.34 22.75
C ILE A 177 -9.13 -20.74 21.78
N GLU A 178 -9.46 -20.76 20.49
CA GLU A 178 -8.63 -20.14 19.47
C GLU A 178 -8.68 -18.61 19.58
N THR A 179 -7.49 -18.03 19.75
CA THR A 179 -7.24 -16.59 19.72
C THR A 179 -6.63 -16.24 18.36
N PHE A 180 -7.11 -15.16 17.74
CA PHE A 180 -6.61 -14.64 16.47
C PHE A 180 -5.63 -13.50 16.71
N ARG A 181 -4.77 -13.22 15.73
CA ARG A 181 -3.80 -12.10 15.82
C ARG A 181 -4.44 -10.72 15.97
N LEU A 182 -5.70 -10.59 15.56
CA LEU A 182 -6.46 -9.35 15.63
C LEU A 182 -7.11 -9.14 17.00
N ASP A 183 -7.25 -10.20 17.81
CA ASP A 183 -7.91 -10.15 19.11
C ASP A 183 -7.18 -9.22 20.09
N HIS A 184 -7.95 -8.61 20.98
CA HIS A 184 -7.44 -7.67 21.98
C HIS A 184 -7.12 -8.39 23.29
N ASN A 185 -5.85 -8.72 23.50
CA ASN A 185 -5.36 -9.34 24.74
C ASN A 185 -5.03 -8.27 25.80
N TYR A 186 -5.40 -8.55 27.06
CA TYR A 186 -5.09 -7.68 28.18
C TYR A 186 -3.59 -7.71 28.52
N PRO A 187 -2.93 -6.55 28.73
CA PRO A 187 -1.50 -6.50 29.00
C PRO A 187 -1.14 -7.27 30.28
N GLY A 188 -0.11 -8.12 30.20
CA GLY A 188 0.34 -8.98 31.31
C GLY A 188 -0.35 -10.35 31.38
N ALA A 189 -1.12 -10.72 30.35
CA ALA A 189 -1.83 -11.99 30.27
C ALA A 189 -1.18 -13.03 29.31
N ASP A 190 -0.07 -12.67 28.66
CA ASP A 190 0.62 -13.52 27.69
C ASP A 190 1.13 -14.84 28.30
N ASN A 191 0.87 -15.95 27.61
CA ASN A 191 1.29 -17.33 27.93
C ASN A 191 0.54 -18.07 29.04
N ARG A 192 -0.78 -17.93 29.14
CA ARG A 192 -1.60 -18.71 30.10
C ARG A 192 -2.43 -19.81 29.44
N SER A 193 -2.72 -20.84 30.24
CA SER A 193 -3.46 -22.04 29.81
C SER A 193 -4.96 -21.76 29.62
N VAL A 194 -5.54 -20.88 30.42
CA VAL A 194 -6.98 -20.57 30.40
C VAL A 194 -7.24 -19.22 29.74
N VAL A 195 -7.97 -19.25 28.62
CA VAL A 195 -8.40 -18.06 27.87
C VAL A 195 -9.86 -17.75 28.22
N ALA A 196 -10.15 -16.49 28.51
CA ALA A 196 -11.49 -15.96 28.77
C ALA A 196 -11.80 -14.84 27.77
N ILE A 197 -12.77 -15.07 26.89
CA ILE A 197 -13.15 -14.12 25.84
C ILE A 197 -14.45 -13.43 26.22
N LEU A 198 -14.41 -12.11 26.43
CA LEU A 198 -15.59 -11.29 26.67
C LEU A 198 -16.19 -10.83 25.35
N TYR A 199 -17.44 -11.22 25.10
CA TYR A 199 -18.31 -10.63 24.10
C TYR A 199 -19.21 -9.60 24.76
N GLY A 200 -19.11 -8.34 24.37
CA GLY A 200 -19.99 -7.31 24.91
C GLY A 200 -19.92 -5.96 24.21
N GLU A 201 -20.86 -5.10 24.56
CA GLU A 201 -20.97 -3.74 24.04
C GLU A 201 -20.35 -2.75 25.03
N LEU A 202 -19.27 -2.09 24.60
CA LEU A 202 -18.55 -1.09 25.38
C LEU A 202 -19.46 0.12 25.69
N GLY A 203 -19.47 0.56 26.95
CA GLY A 203 -20.29 1.68 27.42
C GLY A 203 -21.64 1.28 28.02
N THR A 204 -21.94 -0.01 28.12
CA THR A 204 -23.08 -0.55 28.86
C THR A 204 -22.72 -0.90 30.31
N PRO A 205 -23.65 -0.79 31.27
CA PRO A 205 -23.39 -1.16 32.66
C PRO A 205 -23.09 -2.66 32.83
N GLY A 206 -23.73 -3.52 32.02
CA GLY A 206 -23.44 -4.96 32.05
C GLY A 206 -22.00 -5.27 31.62
N PHE A 207 -21.47 -4.58 30.61
CA PHE A 207 -20.08 -4.71 30.21
C PHE A 207 -19.12 -4.33 31.35
N ALA A 208 -19.41 -3.24 32.07
CA ALA A 208 -18.61 -2.76 33.18
C ALA A 208 -18.42 -3.80 34.30
N GLU A 209 -19.49 -4.54 34.65
CA GLU A 209 -19.44 -5.58 35.67
C GLU A 209 -18.52 -6.74 35.26
N PHE A 210 -18.70 -7.27 34.04
CA PHE A 210 -17.86 -8.33 33.49
C PHE A 210 -16.39 -7.91 33.38
N HIS A 211 -16.15 -6.70 32.86
CA HIS A 211 -14.81 -6.16 32.68
C HIS A 211 -14.06 -6.04 34.01
N LYS A 212 -14.70 -5.54 35.08
CA LYS A 212 -14.09 -5.42 36.41
C LYS A 212 -13.66 -6.77 37.00
N ILE A 213 -14.49 -7.81 36.83
CA ILE A 213 -14.18 -9.17 37.29
C ILE A 213 -12.99 -9.74 36.52
N LEU A 214 -13.04 -9.70 35.18
CA LEU A 214 -12.00 -10.26 34.32
C LEU A 214 -10.67 -9.52 34.46
N LYS A 215 -10.69 -8.18 34.54
CA LYS A 215 -9.49 -7.36 34.78
C LYS A 215 -8.80 -7.74 36.08
N ARG A 216 -9.56 -7.88 37.17
CA ARG A 216 -9.02 -8.30 38.48
C ARG A 216 -8.38 -9.69 38.42
N ARG A 217 -8.98 -10.64 37.71
CA ARG A 217 -8.45 -12.01 37.53
C ARG A 217 -7.22 -12.05 36.61
N ALA A 218 -7.25 -11.29 35.51
CA ALA A 218 -6.13 -11.16 34.58
C ALA A 218 -4.91 -10.53 35.27
N ALA A 219 -5.12 -9.48 36.08
CA ALA A 219 -4.08 -8.82 36.86
C ALA A 219 -3.45 -9.72 37.94
N LYS A 220 -4.23 -10.64 38.52
CA LYS A 220 -3.74 -11.64 39.49
C LYS A 220 -2.87 -12.72 38.85
N GLY A 221 -3.06 -12.98 37.57
CA GLY A 221 -2.31 -14.01 36.89
C GLY A 221 -3.13 -15.22 36.44
N ASP A 222 -4.46 -15.19 36.62
CA ASP A 222 -5.28 -16.40 36.56
C ASP A 222 -5.69 -16.75 35.12
N ILE A 223 -5.98 -15.74 34.30
CA ILE A 223 -6.58 -15.90 32.96
C ILE A 223 -5.86 -15.06 31.91
N ASP A 224 -5.97 -15.48 30.65
CA ASP A 224 -5.74 -14.66 29.47
C ASP A 224 -7.06 -13.99 29.06
N TYR A 225 -7.16 -12.68 29.27
CA TYR A 225 -8.38 -11.92 29.04
C TYR A 225 -8.37 -11.31 27.65
N VAL A 226 -9.35 -11.69 26.84
CA VAL A 226 -9.55 -11.20 25.48
C VAL A 226 -10.87 -10.46 25.36
N LEU A 227 -10.87 -9.31 24.67
CA LEU A 227 -12.07 -8.54 24.37
C LEU A 227 -12.47 -8.70 22.89
N ARG A 228 -13.73 -9.09 22.64
CA ARG A 228 -14.37 -9.09 21.33
C ARG A 228 -15.65 -8.26 21.37
N HIS A 229 -15.80 -7.33 20.43
CA HIS A 229 -16.98 -6.47 20.39
C HIS A 229 -18.24 -7.22 19.95
N HIS A 230 -19.32 -7.07 20.72
CA HIS A 230 -20.61 -7.69 20.41
C HIS A 230 -21.75 -6.72 20.72
N VAL A 231 -22.64 -6.53 19.75
CA VAL A 231 -23.86 -5.70 19.89
C VAL A 231 -25.04 -6.59 19.56
N LYS A 232 -25.94 -6.78 20.54
CA LYS A 232 -27.12 -7.66 20.39
C LYS A 232 -28.21 -6.99 19.55
N ASP A 233 -28.64 -5.79 19.95
CA ASP A 233 -29.73 -5.07 19.29
C ASP A 233 -29.17 -4.10 18.24
N ARG A 234 -28.96 -4.61 17.03
CA ARG A 234 -28.37 -3.81 15.93
C ARG A 234 -29.45 -3.04 15.18
N SER A 235 -29.14 -1.81 14.81
CA SER A 235 -30.01 -1.05 13.90
C SER A 235 -30.06 -1.72 12.52
N ASN A 236 -31.23 -1.74 11.88
CA ASN A 236 -31.38 -2.27 10.51
C ASN A 236 -30.78 -1.34 9.43
N ARG A 237 -30.22 -0.19 9.83
CA ARG A 237 -29.57 0.75 8.90
C ARG A 237 -28.21 0.19 8.49
N ARG A 238 -27.87 0.28 7.21
CA ARG A 238 -26.55 -0.08 6.70
C ARG A 238 -25.56 1.05 6.94
N VAL A 239 -24.28 0.72 7.03
CA VAL A 239 -23.21 1.71 7.10
C VAL A 239 -23.12 2.43 5.76
N ARG A 240 -23.20 3.76 5.78
CA ARG A 240 -22.89 4.57 4.61
C ARG A 240 -21.39 4.73 4.49
N LEU A 241 -20.85 4.42 3.32
CA LEU A 241 -19.43 4.52 3.05
C LEU A 241 -19.09 5.90 2.50
N SER A 242 -17.83 6.29 2.67
CA SER A 242 -17.23 7.53 2.17
C SER A 242 -15.83 7.22 1.65
N GLY A 243 -15.17 8.19 1.02
CA GLY A 243 -13.86 8.00 0.38
C GLY A 243 -13.94 7.54 -1.08
N TYR A 244 -15.10 7.56 -1.71
CA TYR A 244 -15.26 7.29 -3.15
C TYR A 244 -15.48 8.58 -3.95
N GLY A 245 -15.01 8.58 -5.20
CA GLY A 245 -15.34 9.60 -6.20
C GLY A 245 -16.54 9.19 -7.04
N VAL A 246 -17.32 10.17 -7.49
CA VAL A 246 -18.40 9.96 -8.47
C VAL A 246 -18.07 10.78 -9.69
N GLU A 247 -17.90 10.10 -10.82
CA GLU A 247 -17.70 10.76 -12.11
C GLU A 247 -18.99 10.76 -12.91
N LEU A 248 -19.30 11.91 -13.52
CA LEU A 248 -20.33 12.03 -14.55
C LEU A 248 -19.63 12.16 -15.89
N HIS A 249 -19.30 11.02 -16.48
CA HIS A 249 -18.59 10.99 -17.75
C HIS A 249 -19.50 11.41 -18.91
N MET A 250 -19.05 12.37 -19.72
CA MET A 250 -19.76 12.80 -20.92
C MET A 250 -19.50 11.81 -22.06
N LYS A 251 -20.51 11.04 -22.46
CA LYS A 251 -20.35 9.99 -23.50
C LYS A 251 -20.21 10.56 -24.93
N SER A 252 -20.72 11.75 -25.20
CA SER A 252 -20.66 12.39 -26.53
C SER A 252 -19.77 13.64 -26.49
N THR A 253 -18.46 13.42 -26.45
CA THR A 253 -17.43 14.47 -26.52
C THR A 253 -17.00 14.80 -27.96
N GLU A 254 -17.18 13.86 -28.90
CA GLU A 254 -16.68 13.97 -30.29
C GLU A 254 -17.41 14.98 -31.18
N TYR A 255 -18.67 15.33 -30.89
CA TYR A 255 -19.47 16.18 -31.81
C TYR A 255 -19.24 17.70 -31.67
N LYS A 256 -18.18 18.13 -30.96
CA LYS A 256 -17.99 19.55 -30.59
C LYS A 256 -16.62 20.15 -30.89
N ALA A 257 -15.61 19.36 -31.27
CA ALA A 257 -14.37 19.90 -31.81
C ALA A 257 -14.52 19.93 -33.33
N GLU A 258 -14.85 21.11 -33.89
CA GLU A 258 -14.81 21.27 -35.33
C GLU A 258 -13.38 21.06 -35.83
N ASP A 259 -13.24 20.21 -36.85
CA ASP A 259 -11.97 19.88 -37.50
C ASP A 259 -11.50 21.09 -38.34
N ASP A 260 -10.54 21.83 -37.81
CA ASP A 260 -9.98 23.05 -38.41
C ASP A 260 -9.00 22.79 -39.57
N THR A 261 -8.96 21.59 -40.16
CA THR A 261 -8.10 21.29 -41.32
C THR A 261 -8.41 22.10 -42.60
N LYS A 262 -9.37 23.04 -42.57
CA LYS A 262 -9.74 23.91 -43.71
C LYS A 262 -9.49 25.41 -43.54
N VAL A 263 -8.93 25.88 -42.42
CA VAL A 263 -8.84 27.35 -42.15
C VAL A 263 -7.41 27.93 -42.19
N SER A 264 -6.39 27.16 -42.60
CA SER A 264 -5.04 27.71 -42.77
C SER A 264 -4.77 28.39 -44.13
N ASP A 265 -5.71 28.37 -45.09
CA ASP A 265 -5.49 28.87 -46.47
C ASP A 265 -6.36 30.09 -46.88
N LYS A 266 -7.05 30.76 -45.94
CA LYS A 266 -7.89 31.94 -46.24
C LYS A 266 -7.44 33.27 -45.64
N GLU A 267 -6.20 33.38 -45.20
CA GLU A 267 -5.59 34.69 -44.90
C GLU A 267 -4.77 35.19 -46.09
N LYS A 268 -5.45 35.70 -47.13
CA LYS A 268 -4.96 36.75 -48.07
C LYS A 268 -5.95 36.95 -49.22
N SER A 269 -7.07 37.62 -48.95
CA SER A 269 -7.74 38.59 -49.86
C SER A 269 -9.19 38.82 -49.47
N GLY A 270 -9.58 40.08 -49.27
CA GLY A 270 -10.97 40.53 -49.43
C GLY A 270 -11.60 41.11 -48.16
N GLU A 271 -11.83 42.41 -48.18
CA GLU A 271 -12.60 43.20 -47.22
C GLU A 271 -14.04 42.68 -47.05
N GLY A 272 -14.58 42.82 -45.82
CA GLY A 272 -16.01 43.01 -45.57
C GLY A 272 -16.88 41.77 -45.48
N GLN A 273 -16.75 40.98 -44.41
CA GLN A 273 -17.88 40.25 -43.83
C GLN A 273 -17.86 40.43 -42.31
N ALA A 274 -18.98 40.93 -41.79
CA ALA A 274 -19.16 41.32 -40.40
C ALA A 274 -19.05 40.11 -39.46
N GLU A 275 -18.15 40.21 -38.48
CA GLU A 275 -18.15 39.43 -37.25
C GLU A 275 -19.31 39.88 -36.34
N ASP A 276 -20.56 39.74 -36.78
CA ASP A 276 -21.74 40.18 -36.00
C ASP A 276 -22.49 39.01 -35.30
N ASP A 277 -22.01 37.77 -35.48
CA ASP A 277 -22.65 36.56 -34.94
C ASP A 277 -22.07 36.07 -33.59
N GLU A 278 -20.98 36.65 -33.08
CA GLU A 278 -20.32 36.18 -31.83
C GLU A 278 -20.83 36.86 -30.52
N GLU A 279 -21.91 37.65 -30.56
CA GLU A 279 -22.43 38.37 -29.37
C GLU A 279 -23.85 38.00 -28.93
N GLU A 280 -24.45 36.92 -29.41
CA GLU A 280 -25.69 36.37 -28.80
C GLU A 280 -25.39 35.48 -27.59
N ILE A 281 -25.75 35.96 -26.40
CA ILE A 281 -25.71 35.18 -25.16
C ILE A 281 -27.16 35.10 -24.64
N GLU A 282 -27.72 33.88 -24.54
CA GLU A 282 -29.11 33.62 -24.09
C GLU A 282 -30.17 34.48 -24.86
N GLY A 283 -29.93 34.76 -26.15
CA GLY A 283 -30.81 35.57 -26.99
C GLY A 283 -30.62 37.09 -26.90
N PHE A 284 -29.57 37.58 -26.21
CA PHE A 284 -29.19 38.99 -26.19
C PHE A 284 -27.99 39.26 -27.08
N ASN A 285 -28.14 40.13 -28.08
CA ASN A 285 -27.01 40.66 -28.87
C ASN A 285 -26.38 41.86 -28.15
N PHE A 286 -25.25 41.63 -27.48
CA PHE A 286 -24.57 42.66 -26.67
C PHE A 286 -23.94 43.77 -27.52
N SER A 287 -23.56 43.51 -28.78
CA SER A 287 -23.03 44.50 -29.71
C SER A 287 -24.07 45.57 -29.98
N LYS A 288 -25.30 45.13 -30.26
CA LYS A 288 -26.44 46.01 -30.52
C LYS A 288 -26.90 46.75 -29.26
N LEU A 289 -26.86 46.10 -28.10
CA LEU A 289 -27.21 46.72 -26.82
C LEU A 289 -26.22 47.82 -26.40
N LYS A 290 -24.92 47.62 -26.64
CA LYS A 290 -23.88 48.64 -26.39
C LYS A 290 -23.99 49.83 -27.35
N GLN A 291 -24.40 49.58 -28.60
CA GLN A 291 -24.70 50.65 -29.56
C GLN A 291 -25.94 51.46 -29.17
N MET A 292 -26.99 50.82 -28.63
CA MET A 292 -28.23 51.50 -28.25
C MET A 292 -28.18 52.18 -26.88
N TYR A 293 -27.32 51.71 -25.96
CA TYR A 293 -27.16 52.29 -24.63
C TYR A 293 -25.67 52.53 -24.27
N PRO A 294 -25.02 53.55 -24.88
CA PRO A 294 -23.61 53.88 -24.63
C PRO A 294 -23.30 54.22 -23.16
N ASP A 295 -24.26 54.80 -22.44
CA ASP A 295 -24.10 55.24 -21.06
C ASP A 295 -24.11 54.10 -20.03
N LYS A 296 -24.48 52.87 -20.44
CA LYS A 296 -24.66 51.70 -19.55
C LYS A 296 -23.74 50.53 -19.89
N THR A 297 -22.62 50.81 -20.55
CA THR A 297 -21.65 49.81 -20.99
C THR A 297 -21.10 48.96 -19.84
N GLU A 298 -20.76 49.55 -18.68
CA GLU A 298 -20.29 48.81 -17.50
C GLU A 298 -21.36 47.89 -16.88
N GLU A 299 -22.62 48.31 -16.88
CA GLU A 299 -23.74 47.50 -16.37
C GLU A 299 -24.06 46.33 -17.31
N LEU A 300 -23.98 46.57 -18.63
CA LEU A 300 -24.13 45.53 -19.65
C LEU A 300 -23.00 44.50 -19.60
N ASP A 301 -21.77 44.92 -19.29
CA ASP A 301 -20.64 44.01 -19.10
C ASP A 301 -20.78 43.16 -17.83
N LYS A 302 -21.32 43.71 -16.74
CA LYS A 302 -21.67 42.94 -15.53
C LYS A 302 -22.79 41.93 -15.81
N LEU A 303 -23.86 42.34 -16.48
CA LEU A 303 -24.96 41.46 -16.86
C LEU A 303 -24.48 40.34 -17.80
N ARG A 304 -23.56 40.65 -18.73
CA ARG A 304 -22.91 39.67 -19.60
C ARG A 304 -22.11 38.65 -18.81
N GLN A 305 -21.35 39.08 -17.81
CA GLN A 305 -20.60 38.18 -16.92
C GLN A 305 -21.55 37.29 -16.11
N GLU A 306 -22.61 37.85 -15.54
CA GLU A 306 -23.59 37.10 -14.75
C GLU A 306 -24.35 36.05 -15.59
N LEU A 307 -24.74 36.38 -16.82
CA LEU A 307 -25.39 35.44 -17.74
C LEU A 307 -24.45 34.31 -18.19
N LEU A 308 -23.15 34.59 -18.34
CA LEU A 308 -22.15 33.57 -18.67
C LEU A 308 -21.82 32.66 -17.47
N GLU A 309 -21.88 33.20 -16.25
CA GLU A 309 -21.75 32.40 -15.02
C GLU A 309 -23.00 31.54 -14.77
N THR A 310 -24.16 31.97 -15.30
CA THR A 310 -25.46 31.29 -15.12
C THR A 310 -25.82 30.35 -16.27
N SER A 311 -25.17 30.44 -17.44
CA SER A 311 -25.48 29.59 -18.59
C SER A 311 -25.00 28.15 -18.35
N ASP A 312 -25.93 27.23 -18.12
CA ASP A 312 -25.70 25.79 -17.98
C ASP A 312 -25.41 25.08 -19.33
N GLU A 313 -25.40 25.81 -20.45
CA GLU A 313 -25.25 25.23 -21.79
C GLU A 313 -23.77 24.93 -22.13
N LEU A 314 -23.47 23.64 -22.32
CA LEU A 314 -22.20 23.15 -22.82
C LEU A 314 -21.99 23.61 -24.28
N ALA A 315 -21.30 24.73 -24.49
CA ALA A 315 -20.94 25.19 -25.84
C ALA A 315 -19.66 24.50 -26.37
N PRO A 316 -19.56 24.22 -27.68
CA PRO A 316 -18.32 23.74 -28.30
C PRO A 316 -17.18 24.76 -28.19
N LEU A 317 -15.95 24.28 -28.00
CA LEU A 317 -14.73 25.11 -27.96
C LEU A 317 -13.86 24.78 -29.18
N LYS A 318 -13.19 25.81 -29.73
CA LYS A 318 -12.29 25.67 -30.88
C LYS A 318 -10.93 25.12 -30.43
N VAL A 319 -10.20 24.41 -31.31
CA VAL A 319 -9.00 23.63 -30.94
C VAL A 319 -7.91 24.49 -30.30
N TRP A 320 -7.67 25.71 -30.79
CA TRP A 320 -6.65 26.62 -30.23
C TRP A 320 -7.00 27.12 -28.82
N GLN A 321 -8.28 27.17 -28.45
CA GLN A 321 -8.73 27.61 -27.13
C GLN A 321 -8.33 26.62 -26.03
N PHE A 322 -8.08 25.35 -26.39
CA PHE A 322 -7.63 24.33 -25.44
C PHE A 322 -6.15 24.46 -25.05
N GLN A 323 -5.32 25.06 -25.90
CA GLN A 323 -3.85 25.06 -25.69
C GLN A 323 -3.41 25.82 -24.43
N GLU A 324 -4.09 26.92 -24.10
CA GLU A 324 -3.74 27.76 -22.93
C GLU A 324 -4.72 27.58 -21.76
N LEU A 325 -5.69 26.67 -21.87
CA LEU A 325 -6.77 26.53 -20.90
C LEU A 325 -6.27 26.18 -19.49
N SER A 326 -5.22 25.36 -19.37
CA SER A 326 -4.59 25.02 -18.10
C SER A 326 -3.91 26.24 -17.45
N LEU A 327 -3.26 27.09 -18.24
CA LEU A 327 -2.63 28.33 -17.76
C LEU A 327 -3.69 29.35 -17.33
N GLN A 328 -4.79 29.43 -18.07
CA GLN A 328 -5.93 30.30 -17.75
C GLN A 328 -6.63 29.87 -16.45
N ALA A 329 -6.82 28.56 -16.26
CA ALA A 329 -7.33 28.00 -15.00
C ALA A 329 -6.40 28.35 -13.83
N ALA A 330 -5.08 28.14 -13.99
CA ALA A 330 -4.10 28.48 -12.98
C ALA A 330 -4.11 29.97 -12.64
N GLN A 331 -4.15 30.84 -13.65
CA GLN A 331 -4.25 32.30 -13.45
C GLN A 331 -5.52 32.66 -12.67
N ARG A 332 -6.66 32.06 -12.99
CA ARG A 332 -7.93 32.33 -12.29
C ARG A 332 -7.90 31.95 -10.80
N ILE A 333 -7.18 30.87 -10.48
CA ILE A 333 -6.97 30.39 -9.10
C ILE A 333 -6.00 31.31 -8.35
N VAL A 334 -4.87 31.66 -8.96
CA VAL A 334 -3.83 32.50 -8.34
C VAL A 334 -4.27 33.95 -8.19
N SER A 335 -5.10 34.47 -9.10
CA SER A 335 -5.69 35.80 -9.00
C SER A 335 -6.76 35.92 -7.91
N ALA A 336 -7.23 34.80 -7.35
CA ALA A 336 -8.23 34.82 -6.29
C ALA A 336 -7.60 35.06 -4.91
N PRO A 337 -8.38 35.52 -3.92
CA PRO A 337 -7.93 35.59 -2.53
C PRO A 337 -7.43 34.22 -2.03
N VAL A 338 -6.38 34.21 -1.21
CA VAL A 338 -5.73 32.98 -0.71
C VAL A 338 -6.73 32.04 -0.03
N GLU A 339 -7.70 32.58 0.70
CA GLU A 339 -8.75 31.81 1.40
C GLU A 339 -9.74 31.12 0.44
N GLU A 340 -9.90 31.65 -0.76
CA GLU A 340 -10.83 31.14 -1.79
C GLU A 340 -10.12 30.32 -2.87
N ALA A 341 -8.81 30.44 -3.01
CA ALA A 341 -8.03 29.78 -4.06
C ALA A 341 -8.29 28.26 -4.10
N ILE A 342 -8.28 27.58 -2.95
CA ILE A 342 -8.57 26.14 -2.87
C ILE A 342 -10.03 25.85 -3.23
N LYS A 343 -10.99 26.67 -2.79
CA LYS A 343 -12.41 26.51 -3.13
C LYS A 343 -12.64 26.67 -4.64
N ILE A 344 -11.99 27.65 -5.25
CA ILE A 344 -12.06 27.89 -6.70
C ILE A 344 -11.39 26.74 -7.45
N LEU A 345 -10.25 26.24 -7.00
CA LEU A 345 -9.62 25.04 -7.55
C LEU A 345 -10.57 23.84 -7.48
N THR A 346 -11.22 23.60 -6.34
CA THR A 346 -12.20 22.50 -6.20
C THR A 346 -13.39 22.68 -7.13
N HIS A 347 -13.91 23.90 -7.25
CA HIS A 347 -15.06 24.20 -8.11
C HIS A 347 -14.72 24.02 -9.60
N ILE A 348 -13.56 24.53 -10.04
CA ILE A 348 -13.07 24.37 -11.40
C ILE A 348 -12.83 22.88 -11.69
N SER A 349 -12.22 22.14 -10.76
CA SER A 349 -11.91 20.72 -10.97
C SER A 349 -13.17 19.84 -11.03
N GLN A 350 -14.16 20.10 -10.17
CA GLN A 350 -15.41 19.32 -10.13
C GLN A 350 -16.35 19.63 -11.30
N ASN A 351 -16.36 20.88 -11.78
CA ASN A 351 -17.29 21.36 -12.81
C ASN A 351 -16.57 21.81 -14.09
N PHE A 352 -15.40 21.24 -14.39
CA PHE A 352 -14.51 21.72 -15.45
C PHE A 352 -15.19 21.88 -16.83
N PRO A 353 -15.99 20.91 -17.33
CA PRO A 353 -16.63 21.04 -18.64
C PRO A 353 -17.58 22.24 -18.76
N MET A 354 -18.22 22.64 -17.66
CA MET A 354 -19.11 23.82 -17.63
C MET A 354 -18.31 25.12 -17.55
N GLN A 355 -17.18 25.10 -16.83
CA GLN A 355 -16.35 26.29 -16.60
C GLN A 355 -15.40 26.63 -17.75
N ALA A 356 -15.11 25.67 -18.65
CA ALA A 356 -14.12 25.82 -19.70
C ALA A 356 -14.31 27.09 -20.56
N LYS A 357 -15.54 27.44 -20.94
CA LYS A 357 -15.81 28.67 -21.73
C LYS A 357 -15.49 29.97 -20.99
N SER A 358 -15.75 29.99 -19.67
CA SER A 358 -15.43 31.14 -18.82
C SER A 358 -13.91 31.32 -18.71
N LEU A 359 -13.18 30.21 -18.61
CA LEU A 359 -11.72 30.21 -18.49
C LEU A 359 -11.01 30.78 -19.72
N VAL A 360 -11.49 30.51 -20.93
CA VAL A 360 -10.91 31.02 -22.21
C VAL A 360 -10.76 32.55 -22.23
N LYS A 361 -11.63 33.28 -21.51
CA LYS A 361 -11.60 34.74 -21.46
C LYS A 361 -10.58 35.30 -20.47
N THR A 362 -9.99 34.45 -19.62
CA THR A 362 -9.02 34.88 -18.61
C THR A 362 -7.69 35.22 -19.28
N ARG A 363 -7.21 36.45 -19.10
CA ARG A 363 -5.90 36.86 -19.60
C ARG A 363 -4.80 36.34 -18.68
N VAL A 364 -3.84 35.62 -19.25
CA VAL A 364 -2.69 35.07 -18.52
C VAL A 364 -1.56 36.11 -18.49
N ASN A 365 -1.00 36.38 -17.32
CA ASN A 365 0.16 37.26 -17.19
C ASN A 365 1.40 36.57 -17.85
N PRO A 366 2.13 37.23 -18.76
CA PRO A 366 3.35 36.66 -19.35
C PRO A 366 4.44 36.29 -18.32
N GLU A 367 4.51 36.95 -17.17
CA GLU A 367 5.46 36.59 -16.10
C GLU A 367 5.15 35.21 -15.50
N MET A 368 3.88 34.93 -15.22
CA MET A 368 3.43 33.63 -14.72
C MET A 368 3.74 32.51 -15.70
N LYS A 369 3.57 32.75 -17.01
CA LYS A 369 3.90 31.78 -18.06
C LYS A 369 5.39 31.43 -18.07
N ARG A 370 6.28 32.40 -17.83
CA ARG A 370 7.73 32.16 -17.72
C ARG A 370 8.08 31.37 -16.46
N GLU A 371 7.45 31.70 -15.33
CA GLU A 371 7.68 31.01 -14.06
C GLU A 371 7.24 29.54 -14.13
N ILE A 372 6.06 29.27 -14.68
CA ILE A 372 5.56 27.89 -14.87
C ILE A 372 6.52 27.08 -15.73
N LYS A 373 7.00 27.64 -16.85
CA LYS A 373 7.95 26.95 -17.73
C LYS A 373 9.27 26.64 -17.02
N LEU A 374 9.80 27.59 -16.24
CA LEU A 374 11.02 27.40 -15.47
C LEU A 374 10.86 26.30 -14.40
N ASN A 375 9.69 26.23 -13.76
CA ASN A 375 9.39 25.16 -12.80
C ASN A 375 9.26 23.80 -13.49
N GLN A 376 8.60 23.72 -14.65
CA GLN A 376 8.53 22.51 -15.46
C GLN A 376 9.91 21.98 -15.84
N ASP A 377 10.81 22.85 -16.32
CA ASP A 377 12.18 22.46 -16.70
C ASP A 377 12.96 21.94 -15.48
N LYS A 378 12.78 22.54 -14.29
CA LYS A 378 13.41 22.06 -13.06
C LYS A 378 12.88 20.70 -12.62
N PHE A 379 11.56 20.51 -12.63
CA PHE A 379 10.95 19.25 -12.20
C PHE A 379 11.22 18.11 -13.17
N ALA A 380 11.26 18.37 -14.47
CA ALA A 380 11.65 17.39 -15.48
C ALA A 380 13.10 16.91 -15.28
N ASN A 381 14.03 17.83 -14.96
CA ASN A 381 15.44 17.47 -14.76
C ASN A 381 15.73 16.80 -13.40
N MET A 382 15.06 17.21 -12.32
CA MET A 382 15.34 16.71 -10.97
C MET A 382 14.51 15.49 -10.58
N LEU A 383 13.22 15.49 -10.93
CA LEU A 383 12.25 14.49 -10.46
C LEU A 383 11.66 13.66 -11.61
N ASN A 384 12.05 13.94 -12.86
CA ASN A 384 11.50 13.31 -14.06
C ASN A 384 9.96 13.44 -14.18
N ILE A 385 9.40 14.54 -13.64
CA ILE A 385 7.96 14.84 -13.69
C ILE A 385 7.69 15.68 -14.93
N GLN A 386 6.85 15.18 -15.83
CA GLN A 386 6.42 15.90 -17.03
C GLN A 386 5.21 16.81 -16.73
N PRO A 387 4.91 17.81 -17.60
CA PRO A 387 3.79 18.72 -17.38
C PRO A 387 2.40 18.08 -17.22
N ALA A 388 2.22 16.84 -17.68
CA ALA A 388 0.97 16.09 -17.55
C ALA A 388 0.95 15.16 -16.33
N ASP A 389 2.10 14.93 -15.69
CA ASP A 389 2.22 13.98 -14.60
C ASP A 389 1.76 14.64 -13.28
N THR A 390 1.05 13.88 -12.46
CA THR A 390 0.60 14.32 -11.14
C THR A 390 1.38 13.57 -10.06
N ALA A 391 2.02 14.32 -9.16
CA ALA A 391 2.80 13.78 -8.07
C ALA A 391 2.33 14.40 -6.75
N LEU A 392 2.01 13.54 -5.77
CA LEU A 392 1.72 13.95 -4.41
C LEU A 392 2.91 13.59 -3.53
N PHE A 393 3.37 14.55 -2.74
CA PHE A 393 4.42 14.31 -1.75
C PHE A 393 3.90 14.58 -0.35
N ILE A 394 4.03 13.59 0.54
CA ILE A 394 3.73 13.73 1.98
C ILE A 394 5.06 13.55 2.71
N ASN A 395 5.56 14.61 3.36
CA ASN A 395 6.86 14.60 4.05
C ASN A 395 8.00 13.97 3.21
N SER A 396 8.09 14.33 1.92
CA SER A 396 9.06 13.79 0.95
C SER A 396 8.82 12.35 0.45
N MET A 397 7.81 11.65 0.94
CA MET A 397 7.37 10.38 0.34
C MET A 397 6.59 10.65 -0.95
N PHE A 398 7.00 10.02 -2.04
CA PHE A 398 6.33 10.11 -3.33
C PHE A 398 5.11 9.20 -3.40
N PHE A 399 3.98 9.76 -3.84
CA PHE A 399 2.77 9.05 -4.17
C PHE A 399 2.32 9.41 -5.58
N GLU A 400 1.98 8.38 -6.35
CA GLU A 400 1.32 8.52 -7.64
C GLU A 400 -0.16 8.80 -7.41
N ALA A 401 -0.63 9.98 -7.84
CA ALA A 401 -1.96 10.46 -7.48
C ALA A 401 -3.11 9.62 -8.09
N GLU A 402 -2.85 8.89 -9.17
CA GLU A 402 -3.85 8.02 -9.82
C GLU A 402 -4.14 6.74 -9.00
N ASN A 403 -3.16 6.27 -8.24
CA ASN A 403 -3.23 4.99 -7.53
C ASN A 403 -3.49 5.15 -6.02
N ILE A 404 -3.65 6.38 -5.54
CA ILE A 404 -3.78 6.64 -4.10
C ILE A 404 -5.25 6.61 -3.64
N ASP A 405 -5.51 5.81 -2.61
CA ASP A 405 -6.79 5.78 -1.91
C ASP A 405 -6.75 6.69 -0.66
N MET A 406 -7.89 7.28 -0.31
CA MET A 406 -8.06 8.07 0.91
C MET A 406 -7.69 7.26 2.17
N MET A 407 -7.92 5.95 2.18
CA MET A 407 -7.51 5.07 3.27
C MET A 407 -5.98 4.96 3.38
N THR A 408 -5.27 4.91 2.25
CA THR A 408 -3.81 4.89 2.22
C THR A 408 -3.23 6.22 2.70
N ILE A 409 -3.87 7.33 2.33
CA ILE A 409 -3.52 8.66 2.84
C ILE A 409 -3.72 8.74 4.36
N LEU A 410 -4.83 8.21 4.87
CA LEU A 410 -5.09 8.16 6.31
C LEU A 410 -4.01 7.37 7.05
N ASP A 411 -3.65 6.19 6.55
CA ASP A 411 -2.64 5.33 7.16
C ASP A 411 -1.24 5.97 7.15
N THR A 412 -0.87 6.61 6.05
CA THR A 412 0.43 7.29 5.92
C THR A 412 0.51 8.53 6.83
N ILE A 413 -0.52 9.38 6.86
CA ILE A 413 -0.59 10.53 7.77
C ILE A 413 -0.50 10.08 9.23
N ARG A 414 -1.17 8.97 9.57
CA ARG A 414 -1.16 8.41 10.93
C ARG A 414 0.22 7.91 11.34
N GLN A 415 0.88 7.13 10.48
CA GLN A 415 2.25 6.67 10.72
C GLN A 415 3.23 7.83 10.88
N GLU A 416 3.16 8.81 9.98
CA GLU A 416 3.99 10.00 10.01
C GLU A 416 3.75 10.83 11.29
N LEU A 417 2.48 11.01 11.67
CA LEU A 417 2.13 11.72 12.89
C LEU A 417 2.70 11.03 14.14
N ASN A 418 2.64 9.69 14.21
CA ASN A 418 3.21 8.94 15.32
C ASN A 418 4.74 9.07 15.40
N ILE A 419 5.42 9.10 14.26
CA ILE A 419 6.86 9.35 14.19
C ILE A 419 7.17 10.78 14.67
N MET A 420 6.42 11.77 14.18
CA MET A 420 6.59 13.17 14.57
C MET A 420 6.35 13.38 16.07
N GLU A 421 5.32 12.76 16.64
CA GLU A 421 5.06 12.79 18.08
C GLU A 421 6.14 12.06 18.89
N GLY A 422 6.64 10.94 18.39
CA GLY A 422 7.76 10.23 18.99
C GLY A 422 9.01 11.12 19.08
N LEU A 423 9.35 11.82 18.00
CA LEU A 423 10.46 12.77 17.96
C LEU A 423 10.23 13.97 18.89
N TYR A 424 8.99 14.47 18.95
CA TYR A 424 8.61 15.54 19.87
C TYR A 424 8.78 15.11 21.34
N LYS A 425 8.37 13.88 21.71
CA LYS A 425 8.54 13.32 23.06
C LYS A 425 10.03 13.19 23.46
N ILE A 426 10.92 12.97 22.49
CA ILE A 426 12.37 12.90 22.71
C ILE A 426 12.99 14.32 22.85
N GLY A 427 12.23 15.38 22.58
CA GLY A 427 12.67 16.77 22.71
C GLY A 427 13.08 17.42 21.38
N ILE A 428 12.83 16.77 20.24
CA ILE A 428 13.08 17.33 18.91
C ILE A 428 11.82 18.10 18.49
N SER A 429 11.73 19.36 18.92
CA SER A 429 10.60 20.25 18.60
C SER A 429 10.91 21.28 17.51
N ASP A 430 12.17 21.41 17.09
CA ASP A 430 12.56 22.36 16.06
C ASP A 430 12.09 21.89 14.67
N LYS A 431 11.26 22.72 14.03
CA LYS A 431 10.67 22.44 12.71
C LYS A 431 11.73 22.24 11.62
N SER A 432 12.84 22.99 11.68
CA SER A 432 13.93 22.83 10.69
C SER A 432 14.57 21.45 10.81
N THR A 433 14.93 21.07 12.04
CA THR A 433 15.51 19.76 12.34
C THR A 433 14.55 18.62 11.97
N LEU A 434 13.27 18.75 12.31
CA LEU A 434 12.25 17.74 11.98
C LEU A 434 12.10 17.55 10.47
N SER A 435 11.99 18.65 9.70
CA SER A 435 11.88 18.58 8.24
C SER A 435 13.10 17.92 7.57
N LYS A 436 14.31 18.17 8.10
CA LYS A 436 15.54 17.52 7.62
C LYS A 436 15.57 16.03 7.94
N LEU A 437 15.10 15.62 9.12
CA LEU A 437 15.05 14.21 9.51
C LEU A 437 14.04 13.43 8.67
N LEU A 438 12.86 14.01 8.42
CA LEU A 438 11.83 13.39 7.58
C LEU A 438 12.28 13.29 6.12
N ALA A 439 13.11 14.22 5.64
CA ALA A 439 13.67 14.19 4.29
C ALA A 439 14.81 13.18 4.10
N LEU A 440 15.23 12.44 5.13
CA LEU A 440 16.29 11.43 5.01
C LEU A 440 15.76 10.20 4.27
N ASP A 441 16.31 9.95 3.08
CA ASP A 441 15.99 8.75 2.31
C ASP A 441 16.81 7.55 2.81
N PHE A 442 16.15 6.63 3.52
CA PHE A 442 16.73 5.37 3.97
C PHE A 442 16.59 4.23 2.94
N SER A 443 16.01 4.47 1.76
CA SER A 443 15.84 3.43 0.72
C SER A 443 17.18 2.84 0.27
N THR A 444 18.25 3.65 0.29
CA THR A 444 19.62 3.22 -0.03
C THR A 444 20.24 2.27 1.01
N ALA A 445 19.63 2.13 2.20
CA ALA A 445 20.13 1.25 3.26
C ALA A 445 19.64 -0.20 3.12
N THR A 446 18.46 -0.43 2.55
CA THR A 446 17.87 -1.78 2.39
C THR A 446 18.35 -2.49 1.12
N GLY A 447 18.82 -1.74 0.12
CA GLY A 447 19.38 -2.27 -1.13
C GLY A 447 20.87 -2.60 -1.08
N ARG A 448 21.53 -2.59 0.08
CA ARG A 448 22.93 -3.00 0.20
C ARG A 448 23.02 -4.51 0.08
N GLU A 449 23.22 -4.98 -1.15
CA GLU A 449 23.57 -6.36 -1.38
C GLU A 449 24.97 -6.63 -0.83
N TYR A 450 25.06 -7.52 0.17
CA TYR A 450 26.33 -7.88 0.78
C TYR A 450 27.01 -8.97 -0.05
N ALA A 451 28.23 -8.67 -0.51
CA ALA A 451 29.09 -9.66 -1.14
C ALA A 451 29.76 -10.54 -0.08
N ILE A 452 29.80 -11.86 -0.32
CA ILE A 452 30.45 -12.83 0.57
C ILE A 452 31.84 -13.15 0.04
N ASP A 453 32.86 -13.13 0.89
CA ASP A 453 34.21 -13.51 0.46
C ASP A 453 34.26 -15.02 0.15
N ILE A 454 34.45 -15.34 -1.12
CA ILE A 454 34.55 -16.71 -1.64
C ILE A 454 36.00 -17.20 -1.74
N ARG A 455 37.00 -16.45 -1.25
CA ARG A 455 38.41 -16.86 -1.32
C ARG A 455 38.76 -17.77 -0.14
N ASP A 456 38.12 -18.94 -0.07
CA ASP A 456 38.39 -19.95 0.96
C ASP A 456 38.86 -21.27 0.33
N SER A 457 39.78 -21.94 1.02
CA SER A 457 40.27 -23.29 0.75
C SER A 457 39.19 -24.38 0.83
N ALA A 458 38.06 -24.08 1.46
CA ALA A 458 36.90 -24.97 1.52
C ALA A 458 36.23 -25.21 0.15
N ILE A 459 36.48 -24.35 -0.84
CA ILE A 459 35.81 -24.41 -2.15
C ILE A 459 36.61 -25.32 -3.08
N GLN A 460 35.95 -26.36 -3.56
CA GLN A 460 36.49 -27.27 -4.56
C GLN A 460 36.10 -26.79 -5.96
N TRP A 461 37.08 -26.35 -6.74
CA TRP A 461 36.84 -25.80 -8.08
C TRP A 461 36.79 -26.91 -9.13
N ALA A 462 35.71 -26.94 -9.91
CA ALA A 462 35.50 -27.93 -10.97
C ALA A 462 36.16 -27.53 -12.31
N ASN A 463 36.49 -26.26 -12.52
CA ASN A 463 37.16 -25.75 -13.73
C ASN A 463 38.03 -24.52 -13.45
N ASP A 464 38.97 -24.24 -14.36
CA ASP A 464 39.79 -23.03 -14.36
C ASP A 464 39.78 -22.34 -15.73
N ILE A 465 39.14 -21.17 -15.78
CA ILE A 465 38.98 -20.38 -17.03
C ILE A 465 40.32 -19.93 -17.63
N GLU A 466 41.37 -19.75 -16.83
CA GLU A 466 42.66 -19.24 -17.32
C GLU A 466 43.57 -20.36 -17.84
N ALA A 467 43.56 -21.51 -17.16
CA ALA A 467 44.47 -22.62 -17.40
C ALA A 467 43.91 -23.68 -18.36
N ASP A 468 42.59 -23.95 -18.35
CA ASP A 468 42.03 -25.09 -19.06
C ASP A 468 42.14 -24.96 -20.58
N LYS A 469 42.45 -26.07 -21.25
CA LYS A 469 42.60 -26.14 -22.71
C LYS A 469 41.32 -25.71 -23.45
N LYS A 470 40.15 -25.93 -22.84
CA LYS A 470 38.82 -25.62 -23.39
C LYS A 470 38.65 -24.13 -23.68
N TYR A 471 39.21 -23.25 -22.85
CA TYR A 471 39.05 -21.81 -22.94
C TYR A 471 40.20 -21.11 -23.70
N LYS A 472 41.17 -21.87 -24.24
CA LYS A 472 42.35 -21.31 -24.93
C LYS A 472 42.01 -20.40 -26.11
N ARG A 473 40.86 -20.60 -26.75
CA ARG A 473 40.40 -19.78 -27.89
C ARG A 473 39.91 -18.38 -27.49
N TRP A 474 39.66 -18.16 -26.20
CA TRP A 474 39.11 -16.89 -25.72
C TRP A 474 40.18 -15.80 -25.58
N PRO A 475 39.82 -14.53 -25.85
CA PRO A 475 40.74 -13.41 -25.64
C PRO A 475 41.06 -13.26 -24.14
N ALA A 476 42.29 -12.90 -23.81
CA ALA A 476 42.73 -12.65 -22.44
C ALA A 476 42.63 -11.16 -22.02
N SER A 477 42.24 -10.28 -22.94
CA SER A 477 42.14 -8.83 -22.73
C SER A 477 40.84 -8.46 -22.04
N LEU A 478 40.93 -7.66 -20.98
CA LEU A 478 39.76 -7.14 -20.25
C LEU A 478 39.02 -6.03 -21.01
N LEU A 479 39.65 -5.42 -22.03
CA LEU A 479 39.01 -4.40 -22.87
C LEU A 479 37.78 -4.95 -23.63
N GLU A 480 37.66 -6.27 -23.75
CA GLU A 480 36.52 -6.93 -24.36
C GLU A 480 35.21 -6.73 -23.57
N LEU A 481 35.30 -6.40 -22.27
CA LEU A 481 34.15 -6.04 -21.43
C LEU A 481 33.51 -4.71 -21.85
N LEU A 482 34.30 -3.78 -22.40
CA LEU A 482 33.83 -2.43 -22.78
C LEU A 482 33.12 -2.42 -24.14
N ARG A 483 33.23 -3.49 -24.92
CA ARG A 483 32.52 -3.60 -26.21
C ARG A 483 31.02 -3.69 -25.94
N PRO A 484 30.15 -2.93 -26.62
CA PRO A 484 28.70 -3.06 -26.44
C PRO A 484 28.19 -4.45 -26.83
N THR A 485 27.26 -5.02 -26.06
CA THR A 485 26.44 -6.18 -26.49
C THR A 485 25.02 -6.05 -26.02
N PHE A 486 24.17 -6.93 -26.53
CA PHE A 486 22.87 -7.23 -25.98
C PHE A 486 22.93 -7.40 -24.44
N PRO A 487 22.05 -6.71 -23.70
CA PRO A 487 21.90 -6.85 -22.27
C PRO A 487 21.68 -8.32 -21.88
N GLY A 488 22.34 -8.79 -20.81
CA GLY A 488 22.19 -10.16 -20.28
C GLY A 488 23.17 -11.20 -20.82
N MET A 489 23.98 -10.90 -21.84
CA MET A 489 25.00 -11.83 -22.34
C MET A 489 26.33 -11.71 -21.57
N LEU A 490 26.78 -12.80 -20.94
CA LEU A 490 28.11 -12.89 -20.34
C LEU A 490 29.20 -12.95 -21.43
N ARG A 491 30.30 -12.20 -21.24
CA ARG A 491 31.45 -12.23 -22.14
C ARG A 491 32.32 -13.46 -21.93
N SER A 492 32.68 -14.12 -23.02
CA SER A 492 33.70 -15.17 -23.04
C SER A 492 35.10 -14.55 -23.04
N ILE A 493 35.69 -14.40 -21.85
CA ILE A 493 37.05 -13.89 -21.65
C ILE A 493 37.83 -14.95 -20.89
N ARG A 494 39.08 -15.18 -21.28
CA ARG A 494 40.00 -16.11 -20.61
C ARG A 494 40.58 -15.51 -19.33
N ARG A 495 39.71 -15.04 -18.44
CA ARG A 495 40.03 -14.40 -17.15
C ARG A 495 39.02 -14.82 -16.09
N ASN A 496 39.50 -15.00 -14.85
CA ASN A 496 38.63 -15.36 -13.74
C ASN A 496 37.83 -14.15 -13.22
N ILE A 497 36.66 -13.89 -13.82
CA ILE A 497 35.80 -12.74 -13.47
C ILE A 497 34.55 -13.19 -12.73
N TYR A 498 33.88 -14.22 -13.25
CA TYR A 498 32.60 -14.68 -12.75
C TYR A 498 32.75 -16.02 -12.04
N ASN A 499 32.38 -16.06 -10.76
CA ASN A 499 32.48 -17.26 -9.93
C ASN A 499 31.09 -17.72 -9.48
N LEU A 500 30.82 -19.01 -9.60
CA LEU A 500 29.61 -19.65 -9.09
C LEU A 500 30.01 -20.66 -8.03
N VAL A 501 29.62 -20.43 -6.78
CA VAL A 501 29.89 -21.36 -5.68
C VAL A 501 28.59 -21.95 -5.17
N ILE A 502 28.43 -23.28 -5.29
CA ILE A 502 27.25 -23.99 -4.81
C ILE A 502 27.56 -24.57 -3.43
N ILE A 503 26.69 -24.31 -2.46
CA ILE A 503 26.85 -24.74 -1.07
C ILE A 503 25.65 -25.62 -0.70
N GLY A 504 25.92 -26.89 -0.45
CA GLY A 504 24.87 -27.84 -0.09
C GLY A 504 25.40 -29.25 0.10
N ASP A 505 24.54 -30.12 0.62
CA ASP A 505 24.82 -31.54 0.72
C ASP A 505 24.41 -32.24 -0.59
N PRO A 506 25.35 -32.80 -1.37
CA PRO A 506 25.04 -33.45 -2.65
C PRO A 506 24.14 -34.68 -2.50
N SER A 507 23.98 -35.26 -1.30
CA SER A 507 23.08 -36.39 -1.10
C SER A 507 21.61 -35.98 -1.15
N GLN A 508 21.32 -34.71 -0.82
CA GLN A 508 19.96 -34.18 -0.76
C GLN A 508 19.44 -33.84 -2.16
N ARG A 509 18.21 -34.27 -2.45
CA ARG A 509 17.55 -34.01 -3.75
C ARG A 509 17.45 -32.52 -4.11
N ALA A 510 17.35 -31.64 -3.11
CA ALA A 510 17.27 -30.21 -3.33
C ALA A 510 18.48 -29.63 -4.08
N VAL A 511 19.65 -30.28 -4.00
CA VAL A 511 20.91 -29.81 -4.59
C VAL A 511 21.12 -30.35 -6.02
N TRP A 512 20.45 -31.45 -6.39
CA TRP A 512 20.66 -32.12 -7.68
C TRP A 512 20.47 -31.20 -8.89
N PRO A 513 19.41 -30.36 -8.96
CA PRO A 513 19.23 -29.45 -10.10
C PRO A 513 20.38 -28.44 -10.24
N LEU A 514 20.97 -28.00 -9.13
CA LEU A 514 22.08 -27.03 -9.13
C LEU A 514 23.35 -27.66 -9.68
N ILE A 515 23.65 -28.91 -9.28
CA ILE A 515 24.83 -29.63 -9.76
C ILE A 515 24.68 -30.01 -11.24
N LYS A 516 23.49 -30.46 -11.68
CA LYS A 516 23.20 -30.70 -13.10
C LYS A 516 23.34 -29.43 -13.94
N MET A 517 22.91 -28.29 -13.39
CA MET A 517 23.09 -26.98 -14.04
C MET A 517 24.56 -26.59 -14.13
N ALA A 518 25.35 -26.80 -13.07
CA ALA A 518 26.79 -26.58 -13.08
C ALA A 518 27.50 -27.42 -14.15
N GLU A 519 27.14 -28.70 -14.27
CA GLU A 519 27.67 -29.56 -15.34
C GLU A 519 27.29 -29.02 -16.73
N SER A 520 26.04 -28.62 -16.94
CA SER A 520 25.57 -28.02 -18.19
C SER A 520 26.34 -26.74 -18.56
N PHE A 521 26.59 -25.85 -17.60
CA PHE A 521 27.39 -24.65 -17.81
C PHE A 521 28.83 -24.96 -18.20
N HIS A 522 29.44 -25.96 -17.56
CA HIS A 522 30.75 -26.41 -17.97
C HIS A 522 30.71 -26.96 -19.40
N LEU A 523 29.76 -27.85 -19.74
CA LEU A 523 29.62 -28.45 -21.07
C LEU A 523 29.49 -27.40 -22.17
N HIS A 524 28.61 -26.41 -21.99
CA HIS A 524 28.38 -25.32 -22.94
C HIS A 524 29.45 -24.23 -22.95
N SER A 525 30.55 -24.41 -22.21
CA SER A 525 31.66 -23.43 -22.13
C SER A 525 31.18 -22.06 -21.67
N SER A 526 30.28 -22.00 -20.68
CA SER A 526 29.90 -20.72 -20.06
C SER A 526 31.12 -20.07 -19.37
N PRO A 527 31.24 -18.73 -19.37
CA PRO A 527 32.37 -18.02 -18.77
C PRO A 527 32.23 -17.93 -17.25
N LEU A 528 31.99 -19.06 -16.58
CA LEU A 528 31.79 -19.17 -15.14
C LEU A 528 32.83 -20.13 -14.56
N ARG A 529 33.51 -19.71 -13.49
CA ARG A 529 34.30 -20.61 -12.65
C ARG A 529 33.39 -21.24 -11.61
N ILE A 530 33.28 -22.55 -11.61
CA ILE A 530 32.31 -23.32 -10.82
C ILE A 530 33.04 -23.94 -9.62
N GLY A 531 32.57 -23.64 -8.43
CA GLY A 531 33.04 -24.18 -7.17
C GLY A 531 31.92 -24.89 -6.40
N LEU A 532 32.29 -25.93 -5.67
CA LEU A 532 31.40 -26.69 -4.80
C LEU A 532 31.90 -26.63 -3.36
N VAL A 533 30.98 -26.46 -2.42
CA VAL A 533 31.21 -26.60 -0.97
C VAL A 533 30.25 -27.63 -0.43
N PHE A 534 30.80 -28.74 0.02
CA PHE A 534 30.06 -29.87 0.56
C PHE A 534 29.65 -29.58 2.02
N ALA A 535 28.41 -29.12 2.21
CA ALA A 535 27.86 -28.83 3.53
C ALA A 535 27.31 -30.10 4.20
N VAL A 536 28.21 -31.03 4.52
CA VAL A 536 27.87 -32.36 5.09
C VAL A 536 27.97 -32.35 6.62
N ASN A 537 27.16 -33.18 7.28
CA ASN A 537 27.18 -33.30 8.74
C ASN A 537 28.52 -33.87 9.24
N SER A 538 29.06 -33.32 10.33
CA SER A 538 30.40 -33.62 10.84
C SER A 538 30.56 -35.00 11.50
N THR A 539 29.46 -35.74 11.72
CA THR A 539 29.47 -37.03 12.41
C THR A 539 29.09 -38.18 11.47
N GLY A 540 30.07 -39.01 11.09
CA GLY A 540 29.87 -40.22 10.29
C GLY A 540 31.01 -40.49 9.29
N ASN A 541 31.05 -41.73 8.78
CA ASN A 541 32.01 -42.19 7.75
C ASN A 541 31.28 -42.36 6.40
N GLY A 542 32.03 -42.45 5.29
CA GLY A 542 31.48 -42.65 3.94
C GLY A 542 30.61 -43.91 3.79
N LEU A 543 30.85 -44.95 4.59
CA LEU A 543 30.01 -46.15 4.64
C LEU A 543 28.58 -45.89 5.17
N ASN A 544 28.43 -44.95 6.12
CA ASN A 544 27.16 -44.72 6.82
C ASN A 544 26.44 -43.45 6.34
N ASN A 545 27.19 -42.46 5.83
CA ASN A 545 26.65 -41.17 5.43
C ASN A 545 26.93 -40.90 3.95
N ALA A 546 25.86 -40.75 3.17
CA ALA A 546 25.95 -40.56 1.71
C ALA A 546 26.61 -39.24 1.33
N GLY A 547 26.42 -38.16 2.09
CA GLY A 547 27.07 -36.87 1.80
C GLY A 547 28.59 -36.96 1.92
N VAL A 548 29.08 -37.66 2.95
CA VAL A 548 30.52 -37.94 3.15
C VAL A 548 31.03 -38.90 2.08
N ALA A 549 30.24 -39.90 1.70
CA ALA A 549 30.60 -40.81 0.61
C ALA A 549 30.83 -40.08 -0.72
N MET A 550 29.96 -39.10 -1.02
CA MET A 550 30.04 -38.29 -2.22
C MET A 550 31.25 -37.35 -2.20
N LEU A 551 31.57 -36.76 -1.05
CA LEU A 551 32.77 -35.94 -0.87
C LEU A 551 34.05 -36.77 -1.10
N ASN A 552 34.17 -37.92 -0.44
CA ASN A 552 35.33 -38.79 -0.58
C ASN A 552 35.49 -39.31 -2.02
N ALA A 553 34.39 -39.73 -2.65
CA ALA A 553 34.41 -40.15 -4.03
C ALA A 553 34.80 -39.01 -4.97
N PHE A 554 34.32 -37.79 -4.73
CA PHE A 554 34.70 -36.62 -5.50
C PHE A 554 36.20 -36.31 -5.39
N ASN A 555 36.76 -36.33 -4.18
CA ASN A 555 38.19 -36.12 -3.94
C ASN A 555 39.04 -37.21 -4.61
N TYR A 556 38.64 -38.48 -4.50
CA TYR A 556 39.31 -39.60 -5.16
C TYR A 556 39.34 -39.48 -6.69
N VAL A 557 38.21 -39.15 -7.31
CA VAL A 557 38.13 -38.97 -8.77
C VAL A 557 38.94 -37.74 -9.22
N THR A 558 38.98 -36.70 -8.39
CA THR A 558 39.77 -35.50 -8.66
C THR A 558 41.27 -35.80 -8.68
N GLU A 559 41.78 -36.60 -7.75
CA GLU A 559 43.20 -36.97 -7.70
C GLU A 559 43.61 -37.96 -8.79
N THR A 560 42.74 -38.91 -9.13
CA THR A 560 43.06 -39.95 -10.12
C THR A 560 42.93 -39.46 -11.56
N LYS A 561 42.05 -38.49 -11.82
CA LYS A 561 41.77 -37.99 -13.17
C LYS A 561 41.75 -36.47 -13.24
N ASP A 562 40.57 -35.86 -13.15
CA ASP A 562 40.33 -34.44 -13.40
C ASP A 562 39.11 -33.96 -12.59
N PRO A 563 39.08 -32.71 -12.08
CA PRO A 563 37.96 -32.20 -11.29
C PRO A 563 36.61 -32.22 -12.02
N PHE A 564 36.61 -32.07 -13.35
CA PHE A 564 35.36 -32.15 -14.13
C PHE A 564 34.81 -33.59 -14.19
N GLU A 565 35.68 -34.60 -14.31
CA GLU A 565 35.24 -35.99 -14.25
C GLU A 565 34.63 -36.33 -12.88
N ALA A 566 35.10 -35.68 -11.81
CA ALA A 566 34.51 -35.82 -10.48
C ALA A 566 33.11 -35.19 -10.39
N LEU A 567 32.87 -34.04 -11.04
CA LEU A 567 31.53 -33.46 -11.16
C LEU A 567 30.60 -34.37 -11.97
N SER A 568 31.08 -34.91 -13.09
CA SER A 568 30.34 -35.86 -13.93
C SER A 568 30.05 -37.18 -13.20
N PHE A 569 30.94 -37.63 -12.31
CA PHE A 569 30.68 -38.79 -11.46
C PHE A 569 29.47 -38.56 -10.55
N ILE A 570 29.35 -37.37 -9.95
CA ILE A 570 28.19 -37.02 -9.11
C ILE A 570 26.88 -37.05 -9.92
N THR A 571 26.88 -36.52 -11.15
CA THR A 571 25.68 -36.51 -12.00
C THR A 571 25.32 -37.89 -12.53
N ASP A 572 26.30 -38.75 -12.79
CA ASP A 572 26.10 -40.17 -13.10
C ASP A 572 25.46 -40.93 -11.92
N VAL A 573 25.88 -40.65 -10.68
CA VAL A 573 25.22 -41.19 -9.48
C VAL A 573 23.75 -40.79 -9.46
N TYR A 574 23.42 -39.53 -9.74
CA TYR A 574 22.02 -39.08 -9.83
C TYR A 574 21.25 -39.76 -10.97
N ALA A 575 21.90 -40.07 -12.10
CA ALA A 575 21.28 -40.75 -13.23
C ALA A 575 21.03 -42.25 -12.96
N SER A 576 21.83 -42.87 -12.08
CA SER A 576 21.68 -44.29 -11.70
C SER A 576 20.46 -44.56 -10.81
N ILE A 577 19.92 -43.53 -10.15
CA ILE A 577 18.78 -43.63 -9.23
C ILE A 577 17.48 -43.54 -10.03
N LYS A 578 16.74 -44.66 -10.11
CA LYS A 578 15.47 -44.77 -10.85
C LYS A 578 14.24 -44.36 -10.03
N GLU A 579 14.36 -44.28 -8.70
CA GLU A 579 13.26 -43.91 -7.79
C GLU A 579 13.16 -42.39 -7.64
N ALA A 580 11.97 -41.84 -7.88
CA ALA A 580 11.76 -40.40 -8.02
C ALA A 580 11.72 -39.60 -6.71
N ASP A 581 11.72 -40.23 -5.53
CA ASP A 581 11.47 -39.55 -4.25
C ASP A 581 12.48 -39.93 -3.14
N ARG A 582 13.66 -40.42 -3.51
CA ARG A 582 14.69 -40.86 -2.55
C ARG A 582 15.97 -40.01 -2.66
N ASP A 583 16.54 -39.65 -1.51
CA ASP A 583 17.90 -39.10 -1.40
C ASP A 583 18.96 -40.18 -1.71
N VAL A 584 20.20 -39.75 -2.01
CA VAL A 584 21.30 -40.66 -2.33
C VAL A 584 21.64 -41.53 -1.10
N LEU A 585 21.78 -42.83 -1.30
CA LEU A 585 22.34 -43.73 -0.29
C LEU A 585 23.83 -43.97 -0.50
N PRO A 586 24.58 -44.33 0.56
CA PRO A 586 25.98 -44.75 0.41
C PRO A 586 26.12 -45.90 -0.59
N GLY A 587 25.23 -46.90 -0.53
CA GLY A 587 25.25 -48.11 -1.37
C GLY A 587 25.20 -47.87 -2.87
N ASP A 588 24.64 -46.74 -3.32
CA ASP A 588 24.58 -46.39 -4.74
C ASP A 588 25.91 -45.80 -5.23
N VAL A 589 26.58 -45.03 -4.36
CA VAL A 589 27.94 -44.55 -4.58
C VAL A 589 28.92 -45.71 -4.66
N PHE A 590 28.82 -46.70 -3.76
CA PHE A 590 29.66 -47.91 -3.77
C PHE A 590 29.56 -48.70 -5.08
N LYS A 591 28.34 -48.90 -5.60
CA LYS A 591 28.12 -49.64 -6.85
C LYS A 591 28.75 -48.94 -8.05
N LEU A 592 28.61 -47.61 -8.12
CA LEU A 592 29.09 -46.82 -9.25
C LEU A 592 30.60 -46.59 -9.21
N LEU A 593 31.17 -46.44 -8.01
CA LEU A 593 32.62 -46.41 -7.81
C LEU A 593 33.25 -47.71 -8.32
N ARG A 594 32.70 -48.87 -7.93
CA ARG A 594 33.19 -50.20 -8.32
C ARG A 594 33.07 -50.47 -9.83
N SER A 595 32.03 -49.96 -10.48
CA SER A 595 31.84 -50.18 -11.92
C SER A 595 32.77 -49.32 -12.77
N ARG A 596 33.04 -48.08 -12.36
CA ARG A 596 33.84 -47.11 -13.13
C ARG A 596 35.33 -47.18 -12.81
N PHE A 597 35.70 -47.61 -11.60
CA PHE A 597 37.09 -47.75 -11.14
C PHE A 597 37.33 -49.14 -10.53
N PRO A 598 37.64 -50.15 -11.35
CA PRO A 598 37.91 -51.52 -10.88
C PRO A 598 39.22 -51.66 -10.07
N SER A 599 40.07 -50.63 -10.10
CA SER A 599 41.44 -50.64 -9.56
C SER A 599 41.55 -50.19 -8.10
N SER A 600 40.48 -49.71 -7.48
CA SER A 600 40.45 -49.25 -6.08
C SER A 600 39.55 -50.11 -5.23
N ASP A 601 40.00 -50.41 -4.00
CA ASP A 601 39.14 -51.02 -2.99
C ASP A 601 38.16 -49.97 -2.45
N PRO A 602 36.84 -50.13 -2.60
CA PRO A 602 35.86 -49.14 -2.13
C PRO A 602 35.93 -48.89 -0.62
N ASP A 603 36.42 -49.86 0.15
CA ASP A 603 36.60 -49.72 1.60
C ASP A 603 37.80 -48.83 1.96
N GLU A 604 38.80 -48.69 1.08
CA GLU A 604 39.94 -47.78 1.22
C GLU A 604 39.56 -46.31 0.94
N VAL A 605 38.52 -46.09 0.12
CA VAL A 605 38.04 -44.73 -0.25
C VAL A 605 36.94 -44.24 0.69
N LEU A 606 36.12 -45.14 1.25
CA LEU A 606 34.91 -44.81 2.01
C LEU A 606 34.95 -45.24 3.49
N GLY A 607 36.04 -45.89 3.92
CA GLY A 607 36.32 -46.33 5.28
C GLY A 607 36.48 -45.21 6.32
N PRO A 608 36.81 -45.57 7.58
CA PRO A 608 37.07 -44.62 8.65
C PRO A 608 38.43 -43.90 8.53
N ASP A 609 39.44 -44.58 8.00
CA ASP A 609 40.84 -44.12 7.90
C ASP A 609 41.19 -43.69 6.46
N THR A 610 40.29 -42.96 5.81
CA THR A 610 40.46 -42.56 4.40
C THR A 610 41.24 -41.25 4.30
N ASP A 611 42.26 -41.22 3.44
CA ASP A 611 42.96 -39.97 3.08
C ASP A 611 42.09 -38.99 2.28
N TYR A 612 40.93 -39.46 1.77
CA TYR A 612 40.03 -38.69 0.90
C TYR A 612 38.96 -37.86 1.62
N ASP A 613 38.91 -37.87 2.95
CA ASP A 613 38.02 -36.99 3.75
C ASP A 613 38.65 -35.59 3.96
N THR A 614 39.18 -35.02 2.88
CA THR A 614 39.77 -33.68 2.89
C THR A 614 38.71 -32.61 2.65
N GLY A 615 38.82 -31.49 3.39
CA GLY A 615 37.94 -30.32 3.20
C GLY A 615 36.66 -30.31 4.03
N ARG A 616 36.30 -31.40 4.72
CA ARG A 616 35.08 -31.48 5.56
C ARG A 616 35.04 -30.44 6.69
N GLN A 617 36.14 -30.31 7.44
CA GLN A 617 36.24 -29.32 8.52
C GLN A 617 36.25 -27.88 7.98
N LEU A 618 36.94 -27.66 6.85
CA LEU A 618 37.02 -26.36 6.18
C LEU A 618 35.65 -25.93 5.65
N ALA A 619 34.88 -26.85 5.06
CA ALA A 619 33.52 -26.60 4.60
C ALA A 619 32.57 -26.25 5.76
N ALA A 620 32.67 -26.96 6.89
CA ALA A 620 31.88 -26.65 8.08
C ALA A 620 32.22 -25.27 8.66
N ASP A 621 33.51 -24.92 8.72
CA ASP A 621 33.97 -23.60 9.16
C ASP A 621 33.53 -22.49 8.21
N PHE A 622 33.60 -22.71 6.89
CA PHE A 622 33.12 -21.76 5.88
C PHE A 622 31.62 -21.52 5.99
N VAL A 623 30.83 -22.59 6.17
CA VAL A 623 29.38 -22.50 6.40
C VAL A 623 29.05 -21.74 7.69
N ARG A 624 29.81 -21.95 8.77
CA ARG A 624 29.64 -21.20 10.02
C ARG A 624 29.97 -19.72 9.83
N LYS A 625 31.05 -19.40 9.10
CA LYS A 625 31.47 -18.02 8.80
C LYS A 625 30.48 -17.29 7.89
N SER A 626 29.92 -17.98 6.90
CA SER A 626 28.96 -17.38 5.95
C SER A 626 27.58 -17.12 6.58
N GLY A 627 27.28 -17.70 7.75
CA GLY A 627 26.04 -17.45 8.49
C GLY A 627 24.80 -18.07 7.85
N PHE A 628 24.97 -18.96 6.88
CA PHE A 628 23.86 -19.63 6.19
C PHE A 628 23.15 -20.62 7.10
N ARG A 629 21.83 -20.43 7.28
CA ARG A 629 20.98 -21.29 8.11
C ARG A 629 20.13 -22.28 7.31
N THR A 630 20.08 -22.12 5.99
CA THR A 630 19.16 -22.85 5.11
C THR A 630 19.90 -23.28 3.87
N PHE A 631 19.87 -24.57 3.53
CA PHE A 631 20.56 -25.14 2.36
C PHE A 631 19.52 -25.76 1.40
N PRO A 632 19.81 -25.81 0.08
CA PRO A 632 21.01 -25.29 -0.60
C PRO A 632 21.03 -23.77 -0.81
N GLN A 633 22.24 -23.21 -0.91
CA GLN A 633 22.47 -21.82 -1.37
C GLN A 633 23.49 -21.82 -2.51
N ALA A 634 23.38 -20.84 -3.42
CA ALA A 634 24.46 -20.58 -4.37
C ALA A 634 24.87 -19.11 -4.30
N VAL A 635 26.18 -18.90 -4.30
CA VAL A 635 26.78 -17.58 -4.41
C VAL A 635 27.02 -17.33 -5.90
N GLY A 636 26.37 -16.28 -6.41
CA GLY A 636 26.35 -15.92 -7.83
C GLY A 636 27.65 -15.26 -8.33
N PRO A 637 27.69 -14.92 -9.64
CA PRO A 637 28.87 -14.49 -10.40
C PRO A 637 29.74 -13.39 -9.75
N THR A 638 29.13 -12.52 -8.96
CA THR A 638 29.72 -11.33 -8.31
C THR A 638 29.77 -11.43 -6.78
N ALA A 639 29.75 -12.65 -6.23
CA ALA A 639 29.70 -12.92 -4.79
C ALA A 639 28.39 -12.51 -4.09
N LEU A 640 27.33 -12.26 -4.87
CA LEU A 640 25.98 -12.01 -4.40
C LEU A 640 25.30 -13.31 -3.95
N ASN A 641 24.62 -13.29 -2.80
CA ASN A 641 23.92 -14.45 -2.29
C ASN A 641 22.56 -14.66 -2.99
N VAL A 642 22.27 -15.88 -3.42
CA VAL A 642 20.95 -16.30 -3.91
C VAL A 642 20.47 -17.51 -3.10
N SER A 643 19.43 -17.28 -2.27
CA SER A 643 18.78 -18.34 -1.49
C SER A 643 17.68 -19.04 -2.30
N PHE A 644 17.74 -20.37 -2.39
CA PHE A 644 16.75 -21.19 -3.11
C PHE A 644 15.67 -21.71 -2.15
N ARG A 645 14.66 -20.90 -1.86
CA ARG A 645 13.44 -21.38 -1.20
C ARG A 645 12.25 -21.29 -2.17
N LYS A 646 11.89 -22.45 -2.74
CA LYS A 646 10.59 -22.78 -3.38
C LYS A 646 10.27 -22.33 -4.81
N THR A 647 11.18 -21.72 -5.56
CA THR A 647 10.99 -21.55 -7.01
C THR A 647 12.29 -21.86 -7.75
N GLY A 648 12.17 -22.75 -8.74
CA GLY A 648 13.27 -23.52 -9.31
C GLY A 648 14.35 -22.71 -10.04
N VAL A 649 15.27 -23.47 -10.63
CA VAL A 649 16.38 -23.06 -11.51
C VAL A 649 16.08 -21.84 -12.40
N ALA A 650 14.82 -21.65 -12.82
CA ALA A 650 14.32 -20.48 -13.54
C ALA A 650 14.59 -19.13 -12.83
N VAL A 651 14.50 -19.02 -11.50
CA VAL A 651 14.78 -17.77 -10.77
C VAL A 651 16.28 -17.48 -10.72
N PHE A 652 17.13 -18.51 -10.74
CA PHE A 652 18.57 -18.34 -10.76
C PHE A 652 19.10 -17.98 -12.15
N VAL A 653 18.56 -18.59 -13.22
CA VAL A 653 18.78 -18.10 -14.60
C VAL A 653 18.28 -16.68 -14.73
N LYS A 654 17.08 -16.38 -14.20
CA LYS A 654 16.52 -15.02 -14.20
C LYS A 654 17.38 -14.04 -13.40
N ASN A 655 17.96 -14.41 -12.25
CA ASN A 655 18.82 -13.54 -11.44
C ASN A 655 20.23 -13.35 -12.01
N ILE A 656 20.82 -14.37 -12.66
CA ILE A 656 22.06 -14.20 -13.44
C ILE A 656 21.81 -13.26 -14.63
N LEU A 657 20.63 -13.33 -15.25
CA LEU A 657 20.25 -12.44 -16.35
C LEU A 657 19.75 -11.05 -15.87
N SER A 658 19.11 -10.95 -14.69
CA SER A 658 18.47 -9.73 -14.18
C SER A 658 19.36 -8.88 -13.29
N SER A 659 20.43 -9.42 -12.70
CA SER A 659 21.50 -8.60 -12.09
C SER A 659 22.17 -7.66 -13.10
N ASN A 660 21.90 -7.84 -14.40
CA ASN A 660 22.30 -6.96 -15.50
C ASN A 660 21.12 -6.16 -16.12
N GLN A 661 19.90 -6.24 -15.58
CA GLN A 661 18.73 -5.48 -16.05
C GLN A 661 18.33 -4.40 -15.04
N ALA A 662 19.12 -3.32 -14.99
CA ALA A 662 18.60 -2.02 -14.58
C ALA A 662 18.10 -1.27 -15.82
N SER A 663 17.01 -1.74 -16.44
CA SER A 663 16.01 -0.95 -17.19
C SER A 663 15.09 -1.84 -18.03
N ASN A 664 13.78 -1.68 -17.81
CA ASN A 664 12.64 -1.98 -18.66
C ASN A 664 12.32 -3.44 -19.07
N THR A 665 11.22 -3.92 -18.48
CA THR A 665 10.12 -4.71 -19.09
C THR A 665 10.40 -5.44 -20.41
N LEU A 666 10.59 -6.76 -20.34
CA LEU A 666 10.18 -7.71 -21.39
C LEU A 666 10.06 -9.12 -20.81
N SER A 667 8.87 -9.71 -20.96
CA SER A 667 8.53 -11.08 -20.57
C SER A 667 9.11 -12.08 -21.56
N ILE A 668 10.03 -12.94 -21.11
CA ILE A 668 10.47 -14.13 -21.86
C ILE A 668 10.13 -15.36 -21.02
N THR A 669 9.36 -16.28 -21.61
CA THR A 669 8.86 -17.51 -20.99
C THR A 669 9.92 -18.62 -20.96
N PRO A 670 9.95 -19.45 -19.90
CA PRO A 670 10.96 -20.50 -19.70
C PRO A 670 10.64 -21.79 -20.47
N MET A 671 10.34 -21.70 -21.76
CA MET A 671 10.09 -22.87 -22.62
C MET A 671 11.14 -23.11 -23.71
N ASP A 672 12.04 -22.15 -23.95
CA ASP A 672 13.02 -22.26 -25.04
C ASP A 672 14.36 -22.93 -24.63
N PHE A 673 14.44 -23.49 -23.42
CA PHE A 673 15.64 -24.13 -22.87
C PHE A 673 15.41 -25.54 -22.28
N ILE A 674 14.29 -26.19 -22.62
CA ILE A 674 14.08 -27.63 -22.33
C ILE A 674 14.34 -28.44 -23.59
#